data_AF-A0A834WPI1-F1
#
_entry.id   AF-A0A834WPI1-F1
#
_cell.length_a   1.000
_cell.length_b   1.000
_cell.length_c   1.000
_cell.angle_alpha   90.00
_cell.angle_beta   90.00
_cell.angle_gamma   90.00
#
_symmetry.space_group_name_H-M   'P 1'
#
loop_
_entity.id
_entity.type
_entity.pdbx_description
1 polymer ?
#
loop_
_entity_poly.entity_id
_entity_poly.type
_entity_poly.pdbx_seq_one_letter_code
_entity_poly.pdbx_strand_id
1 'polypeptide(L)'
;MAAELVGGALLSAFLQAAFDRLASPDTLNFFRKRRLNETLLNKLNVMLLSINTVVDDAEQKQISNPNVKAWLDNVKDAVFDAEDVLDDIDYEATKRKVEAESQTTATTTSKVRTFFCASVSSFEKEIETRMKKVLENLEYLATQKDVLKLEEGRGGAVIMRTGRFCHRLEVDGENTLSKMTRHVSYSRDSYETSQRFKVIYQANRLRTFLPLSMQDSRLTSDRQYARWMSSNMIGDLLSKFKCLRVLSLSDYRFIDELPESIANLKHLRFLDLSGTYVKTLPDKICELFLLQTLKLWKCSYLERLPMDLHRLINLRHLDFRGTQVREMPKKLEKLKNLQVLSPFIVGKCKETSIKQLKELNLRGTVSILGLQNVVNPGDALGANLTSKIHIEELHLEWSMDRDKPQNDKDVLEKLEPNKNLKKLQISNYGGIEFPYWFADSSLSNIVSLELSNCNYCLSLPSLGLLPWLEFLRFEGMEEWEEWKCGNASGANFPRLRELSVVRCPKLKEHLPAQLPSLRKLVIDNCEQLQASALIPSTLKVLHIGGQLPEVFSVEKIENTLANTCLIELNICDCAHLELPLRYFHNFLLKIKIERSCDSLKSFPLDLFPKLQYLRLSECVNLEMVSVSEDHHHSLTSLLIWNCPKFVSFPEGGFLAPKLEYFHIINLESLKSLPERMHILFPSLRFLKIINCPQVEPFPEGGLPSNLRTIIMWQCPKLTASLKEWGLHRYASLQVFSIGDADVDSLPNEGLLPPNLTSLDFRACSNLTLLEHKGLCHLSALESLSLRDCPKLQDLPKEGLPSSLSTLQIAGCPLLKKRFQKKKGKDWEKKLAQSAVLKETCKFGAATTPKSKAEQTTL
;
A
#
# COMPACT_ATOMS: atom_id res chain seq x y z
N MET A 1 -22.49 0.38 -8.60
CA MET A 1 -23.36 -0.49 -9.42
C MET A 1 -22.72 -0.64 -10.79
N ALA A 2 -22.72 -1.84 -11.36
CA ALA A 2 -22.00 -2.30 -12.56
C ALA A 2 -20.54 -2.78 -12.34
N ALA A 3 -20.39 -3.95 -11.69
CA ALA A 3 -19.36 -4.97 -11.96
C ALA A 3 -19.61 -6.23 -11.09
N GLU A 4 -20.82 -6.76 -11.12
CA GLU A 4 -21.16 -8.08 -10.55
C GLU A 4 -21.69 -8.93 -11.69
N LEU A 5 -20.83 -9.47 -12.56
CA LEU A 5 -21.23 -10.54 -13.49
C LEU A 5 -20.05 -11.17 -14.24
N VAL A 6 -19.04 -11.70 -13.52
CA VAL A 6 -18.14 -12.69 -14.13
C VAL A 6 -17.81 -13.74 -13.08
N GLY A 7 -18.50 -14.89 -13.15
CA GLY A 7 -18.29 -16.00 -12.23
C GLY A 7 -19.12 -17.23 -12.63
N GLY A 8 -19.22 -17.49 -13.93
CA GLY A 8 -19.76 -18.76 -14.42
C GLY A 8 -18.69 -19.84 -14.29
N ALA A 9 -18.93 -20.86 -13.46
CA ALA A 9 -18.19 -22.11 -13.52
C ALA A 9 -19.11 -23.27 -13.09
N LEU A 10 -19.71 -23.91 -14.08
CA LEU A 10 -20.18 -25.30 -14.02
C LEU A 10 -18.97 -26.21 -13.80
N LEU A 11 -19.18 -27.41 -13.26
CA LEU A 11 -18.19 -28.48 -13.13
C LEU A 11 -17.36 -28.71 -14.42
N SER A 12 -17.92 -28.39 -15.59
CA SER A 12 -17.25 -28.42 -16.90
C SER A 12 -15.97 -27.60 -16.98
N ALA A 13 -15.87 -26.44 -16.31
CA ALA A 13 -14.64 -25.64 -16.31
C ALA A 13 -13.50 -26.34 -15.55
N PHE A 14 -13.83 -27.05 -14.47
CA PHE A 14 -12.86 -27.86 -13.71
C PHE A 14 -12.44 -29.10 -14.49
N LEU A 15 -13.37 -29.73 -15.20
CA LEU A 15 -13.07 -30.85 -16.10
C LEU A 15 -12.18 -30.41 -17.25
N GLN A 16 -12.44 -29.24 -17.85
CA GLN A 16 -11.57 -28.68 -18.90
C GLN A 16 -10.16 -28.41 -18.38
N ALA A 17 -10.02 -27.82 -17.20
CA ALA A 17 -8.71 -27.61 -16.58
C ALA A 17 -7.98 -28.94 -16.30
N ALA A 18 -8.70 -30.00 -15.93
CA ALA A 18 -8.13 -31.34 -15.78
C ALA A 18 -7.71 -31.94 -17.14
N PHE A 19 -8.53 -31.80 -18.19
CA PHE A 19 -8.20 -32.25 -19.55
C PHE A 19 -6.96 -31.55 -20.12
N ASP A 20 -6.87 -30.24 -19.97
CA ASP A 20 -5.71 -29.46 -20.43
C ASP A 20 -4.40 -29.94 -19.78
N ARG A 21 -4.47 -30.31 -18.50
CA ARG A 21 -3.33 -30.87 -17.75
C ARG A 21 -3.01 -32.30 -18.18
N LEU A 22 -4.02 -33.15 -18.36
CA LEU A 22 -3.82 -34.51 -18.87
C LEU A 22 -3.17 -34.52 -20.25
N ALA A 23 -3.48 -33.51 -21.07
CA ALA A 23 -2.89 -33.29 -22.39
C ALA A 23 -1.53 -32.57 -22.35
N SER A 24 -1.07 -32.10 -21.18
CA SER A 24 0.19 -31.36 -21.06
C SER A 24 1.40 -32.23 -21.46
N PRO A 25 2.33 -31.71 -22.28
CA PRO A 25 3.57 -32.41 -22.62
C PRO A 25 4.37 -32.84 -21.39
N ASP A 26 4.34 -32.05 -20.30
CA ASP A 26 5.07 -32.35 -19.07
C ASP A 26 4.50 -33.59 -18.37
N THR A 27 3.16 -33.68 -18.28
CA THR A 27 2.45 -34.83 -17.70
C THR A 27 2.67 -36.09 -18.55
N LEU A 28 2.52 -36.00 -19.87
CA LEU A 28 2.75 -37.14 -20.77
C LEU A 28 4.21 -37.63 -20.73
N ASN A 29 5.17 -36.71 -20.71
CA ASN A 29 6.59 -37.06 -20.59
C ASN A 29 6.94 -37.66 -19.23
N PHE A 30 6.26 -37.23 -18.16
CA PHE A 30 6.44 -37.79 -16.83
C PHE A 30 6.08 -39.28 -16.80
N PHE A 31 4.93 -39.66 -17.36
CA PHE A 31 4.52 -41.07 -17.45
C PHE A 31 5.45 -41.89 -18.35
N ARG A 32 5.76 -41.39 -19.56
CA ARG A 32 6.65 -42.08 -20.52
C ARG A 32 8.04 -42.34 -19.97
N LYS A 33 8.68 -41.34 -19.37
CA LYS A 33 10.07 -41.46 -18.88
C LYS A 33 10.20 -42.34 -17.63
N ARG A 34 9.11 -42.55 -16.89
CA ARG A 34 9.13 -43.23 -15.59
C ARG A 34 8.52 -44.62 -15.59
N ARG A 35 8.02 -45.10 -16.73
CA ARG A 35 7.32 -46.40 -16.84
C ARG A 35 6.14 -46.51 -15.86
N LEU A 36 5.55 -45.37 -15.47
CA LEU A 36 4.28 -45.35 -14.76
C LEU A 36 3.22 -45.90 -15.69
N ASN A 37 2.19 -46.50 -15.11
CA ASN A 37 1.17 -47.17 -15.91
C ASN A 37 0.34 -46.16 -16.75
N GLU A 38 0.71 -45.97 -18.02
CA GLU A 38 0.00 -45.09 -18.97
C GLU A 38 -1.48 -45.48 -19.12
N THR A 39 -1.83 -46.74 -18.84
CA THR A 39 -3.23 -47.17 -18.83
C THR A 39 -4.04 -46.49 -17.73
N LEU A 40 -3.44 -46.10 -16.59
CA LEU A 40 -4.13 -45.34 -15.54
C LEU A 40 -4.46 -43.92 -15.99
N LEU A 41 -3.54 -43.25 -16.69
CA LEU A 41 -3.75 -41.91 -17.23
C LEU A 41 -4.86 -41.89 -18.29
N ASN A 42 -4.81 -42.86 -19.21
CA ASN A 42 -5.85 -43.01 -20.23
C ASN A 42 -7.21 -43.36 -19.62
N LYS A 43 -7.25 -44.26 -18.62
CA LYS A 43 -8.48 -44.55 -17.87
C LYS A 43 -9.04 -43.32 -17.18
N LEU A 44 -8.20 -42.49 -16.56
CA LEU A 44 -8.66 -41.28 -15.88
C LEU A 44 -9.29 -40.31 -16.88
N ASN A 45 -8.65 -40.14 -18.04
CA ASN A 45 -9.19 -39.33 -19.13
C ASN A 45 -10.55 -39.85 -19.62
N VAL A 46 -10.68 -41.15 -19.86
CA VAL A 46 -11.94 -41.79 -20.28
C VAL A 46 -13.04 -41.62 -19.23
N MET A 47 -12.72 -41.79 -17.94
CA MET A 47 -13.70 -41.66 -16.86
C MET A 47 -14.18 -40.22 -16.67
N LEU A 48 -13.28 -39.25 -16.74
CA LEU A 48 -13.65 -37.83 -16.70
C LEU A 48 -14.50 -37.43 -17.91
N LEU A 49 -14.19 -37.95 -19.11
CA LEU A 49 -15.01 -37.75 -20.31
C LEU A 49 -16.41 -38.36 -20.14
N SER A 50 -16.49 -39.60 -19.64
CA SER A 50 -17.77 -40.29 -19.38
C SER A 50 -18.66 -39.47 -18.45
N ILE A 51 -18.10 -38.93 -17.36
CA ILE A 51 -18.85 -38.06 -16.45
C ILE A 51 -19.24 -36.74 -17.13
N ASN A 52 -18.32 -36.11 -17.88
CA ASN A 52 -18.56 -34.83 -18.55
C ASN A 52 -19.80 -34.86 -19.47
N THR A 53 -20.11 -36.01 -20.09
CA THR A 53 -21.28 -36.16 -20.98
C THR A 53 -22.63 -35.93 -20.31
N VAL A 54 -22.71 -36.12 -18.99
CA VAL A 54 -23.97 -36.02 -18.22
C VAL A 54 -23.98 -34.85 -17.23
N VAL A 55 -22.89 -34.06 -17.17
CA VAL A 55 -22.76 -32.94 -16.22
C VAL A 55 -23.84 -31.90 -16.44
N ASP A 56 -24.07 -31.48 -17.69
CA ASP A 56 -25.04 -30.41 -18.00
C ASP A 56 -26.46 -30.77 -17.54
N ASP A 57 -26.88 -32.00 -17.77
CA ASP A 57 -28.19 -32.51 -17.33
C ASP A 57 -28.27 -32.66 -15.80
N ALA A 58 -27.19 -33.16 -15.17
CA ALA A 58 -27.12 -33.24 -13.70
C ALA A 58 -27.18 -31.86 -13.04
N GLU A 59 -26.53 -30.85 -13.63
CA GLU A 59 -26.54 -29.48 -13.15
C GLU A 59 -27.94 -28.85 -13.24
N GLN A 60 -28.75 -29.21 -14.23
CA GLN A 60 -30.15 -28.78 -14.32
C GLN A 60 -31.03 -29.53 -13.31
N LYS A 61 -30.89 -30.86 -13.22
CA LYS A 61 -31.71 -31.73 -12.37
C LYS A 61 -31.44 -31.57 -10.87
N GLN A 62 -30.27 -31.04 -10.46
CA GLN A 62 -29.95 -30.81 -9.03
C GLN A 62 -30.93 -29.85 -8.32
N ILE A 63 -31.66 -29.01 -9.08
CA ILE A 63 -32.59 -28.01 -8.54
C ILE A 63 -33.82 -28.67 -7.93
N SER A 64 -34.33 -29.71 -8.60
CA SER A 64 -35.55 -30.42 -8.22
C SER A 64 -35.28 -31.78 -7.57
N ASN A 65 -34.08 -32.35 -7.76
CA ASN A 65 -33.73 -33.68 -7.27
C ASN A 65 -32.54 -33.65 -6.28
N PRO A 66 -32.76 -33.89 -4.97
CA PRO A 66 -31.69 -33.88 -3.97
C PRO A 66 -30.67 -35.02 -4.14
N ASN A 67 -31.06 -36.15 -4.75
CA ASN A 67 -30.14 -37.26 -5.01
C ASN A 67 -29.16 -36.92 -6.14
N VAL A 68 -29.63 -36.23 -7.18
CA VAL A 68 -28.75 -35.71 -8.25
C VAL A 68 -27.79 -34.66 -7.71
N LYS A 69 -28.27 -33.80 -6.79
CA LYS A 69 -27.40 -32.84 -6.09
C LYS A 69 -26.30 -33.54 -5.29
N ALA A 70 -26.63 -34.57 -4.52
CA ALA A 70 -25.66 -35.34 -3.75
C ALA A 70 -24.64 -36.05 -4.65
N TRP A 71 -25.09 -36.63 -5.76
CA TRP A 71 -24.23 -37.23 -6.78
C TRP A 71 -23.26 -36.19 -7.37
N LEU A 72 -23.76 -35.01 -7.76
CA LEU A 72 -22.95 -33.94 -8.33
C LEU A 72 -21.90 -33.41 -7.33
N ASP A 73 -22.22 -33.35 -6.03
CA ASP A 73 -21.27 -32.99 -4.97
C ASP A 73 -20.17 -34.05 -4.80
N ASN A 74 -20.48 -35.34 -4.96
CA ASN A 74 -19.47 -36.42 -4.96
C ASN A 74 -18.59 -36.40 -6.21
N VAL A 75 -19.16 -36.12 -7.38
CA VAL A 75 -18.41 -35.95 -8.63
C VAL A 75 -17.43 -34.78 -8.50
N LYS A 76 -17.89 -33.64 -7.97
CA LYS A 76 -17.01 -32.49 -7.69
C LYS A 76 -15.83 -32.89 -6.79
N ASP A 77 -16.08 -33.66 -5.73
CA ASP A 77 -15.02 -34.16 -4.83
C ASP A 77 -13.97 -34.99 -5.59
N ALA A 78 -14.43 -35.94 -6.41
CA ALA A 78 -13.55 -36.83 -7.18
C ALA A 78 -12.76 -36.09 -8.27
N VAL A 79 -13.37 -35.11 -8.94
CA VAL A 79 -12.68 -34.25 -9.91
C VAL A 79 -11.64 -33.37 -9.20
N PHE A 80 -11.92 -32.87 -8.01
CA PHE A 80 -10.92 -32.14 -7.22
C PHE A 80 -9.76 -33.03 -6.78
N ASP A 81 -10.01 -34.29 -6.39
CA ASP A 81 -8.93 -35.25 -6.10
C ASP A 81 -8.06 -35.51 -7.33
N ALA A 82 -8.67 -35.62 -8.52
CA ALA A 82 -7.94 -35.77 -9.77
C ALA A 82 -7.05 -34.54 -10.04
N GLU A 83 -7.58 -33.32 -9.89
CA GLU A 83 -6.80 -32.08 -10.03
C GLU A 83 -5.63 -32.00 -9.04
N ASP A 84 -5.85 -32.40 -7.79
CA ASP A 84 -4.82 -32.38 -6.74
C ASP A 84 -3.67 -33.35 -7.09
N VAL A 85 -3.98 -34.54 -7.59
CA VAL A 85 -2.97 -35.50 -8.10
C VAL A 85 -2.20 -34.94 -9.31
N LEU A 86 -2.89 -34.28 -10.24
CA LEU A 86 -2.24 -33.68 -11.42
C LEU A 86 -1.30 -32.53 -11.02
N ASP A 87 -1.67 -31.69 -10.05
CA ASP A 87 -0.78 -30.63 -9.57
C ASP A 87 0.49 -31.19 -8.86
N ASP A 88 0.40 -32.36 -8.20
CA ASP A 88 1.57 -33.04 -7.60
C ASP A 88 2.54 -33.55 -8.68
N ILE A 89 1.99 -34.06 -9.78
CA ILE A 89 2.78 -34.51 -10.95
C ILE A 89 3.50 -33.32 -11.59
N ASP A 90 2.80 -32.20 -11.82
CA ASP A 90 3.38 -30.98 -12.38
C ASP A 90 4.53 -30.44 -11.51
N TYR A 91 4.33 -30.44 -10.18
CA TYR A 91 5.35 -30.03 -9.23
C TYR A 91 6.61 -30.90 -9.32
N GLU A 92 6.46 -32.22 -9.28
CA GLU A 92 7.60 -33.15 -9.30
C GLU A 92 8.31 -33.13 -10.67
N ALA A 93 7.56 -33.01 -11.77
CA ALA A 93 8.12 -32.84 -13.11
C ALA A 93 9.00 -31.58 -13.20
N THR A 94 8.51 -30.45 -12.67
CA THR A 94 9.25 -29.18 -12.66
C THR A 94 10.47 -29.26 -11.76
N LYS A 95 10.33 -29.80 -10.54
CA LYS A 95 11.44 -30.01 -9.60
C LYS A 95 12.60 -30.77 -10.25
N ARG A 96 12.29 -31.86 -10.94
CA ARG A 96 13.29 -32.71 -11.63
C ARG A 96 13.98 -31.98 -12.76
N LYS A 97 13.26 -31.12 -13.49
CA LYS A 97 13.84 -30.29 -14.55
C LYS A 97 14.92 -29.36 -13.98
N VAL A 98 14.62 -28.70 -12.86
CA VAL A 98 15.57 -27.82 -12.15
C VAL A 98 16.77 -28.60 -11.61
N GLU A 99 16.54 -29.78 -11.03
CA GLU A 99 17.60 -30.64 -10.49
C GLU A 99 18.53 -31.20 -11.59
N ALA A 100 17.99 -31.58 -12.75
CA ALA A 100 18.77 -32.07 -13.88
C ALA A 100 19.69 -30.98 -14.47
N GLU A 101 19.20 -29.74 -14.59
CA GLU A 101 20.00 -28.59 -15.04
C GLU A 101 21.12 -28.23 -14.05
N SER A 102 20.92 -28.54 -12.76
CA SER A 102 21.92 -28.32 -11.72
C SER A 102 23.03 -29.39 -11.77
N GLN A 103 22.67 -30.64 -12.06
CA GLN A 103 23.61 -31.77 -12.19
C GLN A 103 24.52 -31.66 -13.41
N THR A 104 24.07 -31.08 -14.52
CA THR A 104 24.94 -30.82 -15.68
C THR A 104 26.07 -29.82 -15.39
N THR A 105 25.96 -29.04 -14.31
CA THR A 105 26.98 -28.06 -13.89
C THR A 105 27.88 -28.54 -12.75
N ALA A 106 27.56 -29.67 -12.11
CA ALA A 106 28.32 -30.22 -10.98
C ALA A 106 28.90 -31.59 -11.36
N THR A 107 30.20 -31.64 -11.65
CA THR A 107 30.96 -32.89 -11.72
C THR A 107 30.99 -33.53 -10.33
N THR A 108 30.14 -34.52 -10.03
CA THR A 108 30.33 -35.33 -8.81
C THR A 108 29.71 -36.74 -8.86
N THR A 109 30.30 -37.58 -8.00
CA THR A 109 30.45 -39.04 -8.03
C THR A 109 29.19 -39.88 -7.76
N SER A 110 29.23 -41.13 -8.22
CA SER A 110 28.14 -42.11 -8.35
C SER A 110 27.38 -42.50 -7.06
N LYS A 111 27.83 -42.10 -5.86
CA LYS A 111 27.21 -42.50 -4.58
C LYS A 111 25.97 -41.68 -4.19
N VAL A 112 25.79 -40.47 -4.72
CA VAL A 112 24.60 -39.64 -4.46
C VAL A 112 23.39 -40.11 -5.28
N ARG A 113 23.64 -40.77 -6.42
CA ARG A 113 22.61 -41.23 -7.37
C ARG A 113 21.65 -42.28 -6.77
N THR A 114 22.10 -43.08 -5.82
CA THR A 114 21.33 -44.17 -5.20
C THR A 114 20.34 -43.69 -4.14
N PHE A 115 20.64 -42.61 -3.40
CA PHE A 115 19.70 -42.04 -2.41
C PHE A 115 18.51 -41.33 -3.06
N PHE A 116 18.73 -40.60 -4.15
CA PHE A 116 17.65 -39.95 -4.89
C PHE A 116 16.71 -40.96 -5.56
N CYS A 117 17.20 -42.12 -6.01
CA CYS A 117 16.34 -43.14 -6.64
C CYS A 117 15.34 -43.79 -5.68
N ALA A 118 15.65 -43.89 -4.37
CA ALA A 118 14.76 -44.50 -3.40
C ALA A 118 13.50 -43.64 -3.13
N SER A 119 13.67 -42.32 -2.93
CA SER A 119 12.56 -41.37 -2.72
C SER A 119 11.71 -41.14 -3.97
N VAL A 120 12.30 -41.30 -5.16
CA VAL A 120 11.58 -41.30 -6.44
C VAL A 120 10.55 -42.43 -6.49
N SER A 121 10.98 -43.66 -6.15
CA SER A 121 10.12 -44.84 -6.22
C SER A 121 8.96 -44.82 -5.22
N SER A 122 9.13 -44.13 -4.08
CA SER A 122 8.05 -43.98 -3.09
C SER A 122 6.99 -42.97 -3.54
N PHE A 123 7.38 -41.86 -4.15
CA PHE A 123 6.43 -40.87 -4.70
C PHE A 123 5.63 -41.44 -5.88
N GLU A 124 6.30 -42.17 -6.78
CA GLU A 124 5.66 -42.83 -7.93
C GLU A 124 4.57 -43.80 -7.47
N LYS A 125 4.85 -44.63 -6.45
CA LYS A 125 3.85 -45.54 -5.85
C LYS A 125 2.70 -44.80 -5.17
N GLU A 126 2.98 -43.68 -4.49
CA GLU A 126 1.95 -42.85 -3.84
C GLU A 126 0.98 -42.27 -4.88
N ILE A 127 1.50 -41.70 -5.97
CA ILE A 127 0.70 -41.15 -7.08
C ILE A 127 -0.14 -42.24 -7.72
N GLU A 128 0.42 -43.41 -8.04
CA GLU A 128 -0.36 -44.53 -8.60
C GLU A 128 -1.49 -44.97 -7.68
N THR A 129 -1.24 -45.04 -6.37
CA THR A 129 -2.24 -45.45 -5.37
C THR A 129 -3.38 -44.44 -5.27
N ARG A 130 -3.05 -43.14 -5.18
CA ARG A 130 -4.05 -42.06 -5.15
C ARG A 130 -4.84 -42.00 -6.45
N MET A 131 -4.20 -42.17 -7.59
CA MET A 131 -4.84 -42.16 -8.90
C MET A 131 -5.80 -43.35 -9.07
N LYS A 132 -5.44 -44.55 -8.61
CA LYS A 132 -6.35 -45.71 -8.57
C LYS A 132 -7.59 -45.43 -7.72
N LYS A 133 -7.42 -44.82 -6.54
CA LYS A 133 -8.55 -44.44 -5.68
C LYS A 133 -9.49 -43.44 -6.36
N VAL A 134 -8.93 -42.46 -7.08
CA VAL A 134 -9.73 -41.50 -7.87
C VAL A 134 -10.50 -42.24 -8.97
N LEU A 135 -9.86 -43.17 -9.67
CA LEU A 135 -10.49 -44.00 -10.70
C LEU A 135 -11.64 -44.84 -10.12
N GLU A 136 -11.43 -45.55 -9.02
CA GLU A 136 -12.47 -46.35 -8.35
C GLU A 136 -13.69 -45.50 -7.97
N ASN A 137 -13.47 -44.30 -7.44
CA ASN A 137 -14.54 -43.37 -7.10
C ASN A 137 -15.30 -42.89 -8.35
N LEU A 138 -14.60 -42.51 -9.41
CA LEU A 138 -15.22 -42.06 -10.67
C LEU A 138 -15.96 -43.22 -11.37
N GLU A 139 -15.42 -44.44 -11.32
CA GLU A 139 -16.05 -45.66 -11.84
C GLU A 139 -17.36 -45.94 -11.11
N TYR A 140 -17.34 -45.90 -9.78
CA TYR A 140 -18.56 -46.04 -8.97
C TYR A 140 -19.60 -44.97 -9.31
N LEU A 141 -19.20 -43.70 -9.40
CA LEU A 141 -20.12 -42.60 -9.73
C LEU A 141 -20.69 -42.73 -11.14
N ALA A 142 -19.91 -43.24 -12.09
CA ALA A 142 -20.37 -43.49 -13.46
C ALA A 142 -21.45 -44.58 -13.51
N THR A 143 -21.40 -45.61 -12.67
CA THR A 143 -22.47 -46.63 -12.61
C THR A 143 -23.81 -46.08 -12.10
N GLN A 144 -23.79 -44.98 -11.35
CA GLN A 144 -25.01 -44.37 -10.80
C GLN A 144 -25.75 -43.48 -11.81
N LYS A 145 -25.12 -43.13 -12.94
CA LYS A 145 -25.69 -42.20 -13.92
C LYS A 145 -27.03 -42.69 -14.48
N ASP A 146 -27.11 -43.99 -14.79
CA ASP A 146 -28.30 -44.62 -15.37
C ASP A 146 -29.43 -44.75 -14.33
N VAL A 147 -29.06 -45.04 -13.07
CA VAL A 147 -29.99 -45.12 -11.94
C VAL A 147 -30.64 -43.76 -11.65
N LEU A 148 -29.88 -42.68 -11.82
CA LEU A 148 -30.34 -41.31 -11.63
C LEU A 148 -31.08 -40.75 -12.87
N LYS A 149 -31.20 -41.54 -13.94
CA LYS A 149 -31.78 -41.14 -15.23
C LYS A 149 -31.16 -39.85 -15.77
N LEU A 150 -29.84 -39.75 -15.70
CA LEU A 150 -29.10 -38.65 -16.29
C LEU A 150 -28.96 -38.90 -17.79
N GLU A 151 -29.28 -37.89 -18.60
CA GLU A 151 -29.29 -37.97 -20.06
C GLU A 151 -28.08 -37.23 -20.64
N GLU A 152 -27.52 -37.77 -21.72
CA GLU A 152 -26.45 -37.11 -22.46
C GLU A 152 -27.03 -35.91 -23.23
N GLY A 153 -26.75 -34.71 -22.74
CA GLY A 153 -27.34 -33.48 -23.25
C GLY A 153 -26.73 -33.02 -24.58
N ARG A 154 -27.58 -32.76 -25.60
CA ARG A 154 -27.29 -31.82 -26.70
C ARG A 154 -27.53 -30.41 -26.18
N GLY A 155 -26.54 -29.53 -26.33
CA GLY A 155 -26.46 -28.20 -25.73
C GLY A 155 -27.79 -27.44 -25.61
N GLY A 156 -28.17 -27.15 -24.36
CA GLY A 156 -29.31 -26.33 -23.99
C GLY A 156 -28.92 -25.33 -22.90
N ALA A 157 -29.49 -24.12 -22.97
CA ALA A 157 -29.04 -22.90 -22.30
C ALA A 157 -28.73 -23.02 -20.79
N VAL A 158 -27.58 -22.47 -20.39
CA VAL A 158 -27.04 -22.40 -19.03
C VAL A 158 -27.86 -21.42 -18.17
N ILE A 159 -28.54 -21.92 -17.14
CA ILE A 159 -29.13 -21.08 -16.08
C ILE A 159 -28.04 -20.78 -15.05
N MET A 160 -27.65 -19.49 -14.94
CA MET A 160 -26.58 -19.03 -14.08
C MET A 160 -27.00 -18.95 -12.60
N ARG A 161 -26.28 -19.64 -11.71
CA ARG A 161 -26.17 -19.30 -10.28
C ARG A 161 -24.76 -19.53 -9.76
N THR A 162 -24.32 -18.68 -8.84
CA THR A 162 -23.03 -18.74 -8.15
C THR A 162 -22.97 -19.97 -7.22
N GLY A 163 -22.17 -20.97 -7.61
CA GLY A 163 -21.87 -22.11 -6.75
C GLY A 163 -21.00 -21.70 -5.55
N ARG A 164 -21.19 -22.37 -4.40
CA ARG A 164 -20.55 -22.16 -3.08
C ARG A 164 -19.01 -22.38 -3.05
N PHE A 165 -18.32 -22.23 -4.17
CA PHE A 165 -16.87 -22.44 -4.30
C PHE A 165 -16.08 -21.19 -3.92
N CYS A 166 -16.65 -20.02 -4.17
CA CYS A 166 -16.15 -18.74 -3.72
C CYS A 166 -16.92 -18.34 -2.46
N HIS A 167 -16.20 -17.84 -1.47
CA HIS A 167 -16.78 -17.37 -0.23
C HIS A 167 -16.17 -16.01 0.12
N ARG A 168 -17.03 -15.03 0.38
CA ARG A 168 -16.66 -13.71 0.87
C ARG A 168 -17.07 -13.59 2.33
N LEU A 169 -16.07 -13.54 3.20
CA LEU A 169 -16.26 -13.73 4.64
C LEU A 169 -17.20 -12.70 5.28
N GLU A 170 -17.25 -11.45 4.78
CA GLU A 170 -18.14 -10.40 5.32
C GLU A 170 -19.59 -10.49 4.81
N VAL A 171 -19.81 -11.08 3.63
CA VAL A 171 -21.10 -11.02 2.93
C VAL A 171 -21.89 -12.32 3.12
N ASP A 172 -21.19 -13.45 3.08
CA ASP A 172 -21.83 -14.77 3.04
C ASP A 172 -22.06 -15.38 4.44
N GLY A 173 -21.52 -14.74 5.49
CA GLY A 173 -21.63 -15.18 6.90
C GLY A 173 -20.88 -16.48 7.23
N GLU A 174 -20.51 -16.67 8.50
CA GLU A 174 -19.67 -17.81 8.94
C GLU A 174 -20.29 -19.20 8.70
N ASN A 175 -21.61 -19.29 8.53
CA ASN A 175 -22.36 -20.55 8.43
C ASN A 175 -22.42 -21.17 7.02
N THR A 176 -21.82 -20.54 5.99
CA THR A 176 -21.92 -21.00 4.59
C THR A 176 -20.65 -21.64 4.03
N LEU A 177 -19.56 -21.65 4.80
CA LEU A 177 -18.29 -22.33 4.46
C LEU A 177 -18.47 -23.86 4.41
N SER A 178 -17.95 -24.48 3.36
CA SER A 178 -18.07 -25.92 3.10
C SER A 178 -16.70 -26.54 2.85
N LYS A 179 -16.60 -27.86 3.03
CA LYS A 179 -15.43 -28.64 2.58
C LYS A 179 -15.10 -28.43 1.09
N MET A 180 -16.09 -28.02 0.28
CA MET A 180 -15.98 -27.76 -1.16
C MET A 180 -15.49 -26.35 -1.50
N THR A 181 -15.31 -25.45 -0.53
CA THR A 181 -14.86 -24.08 -0.78
C THR A 181 -13.43 -24.08 -1.32
N ARG A 182 -13.22 -23.45 -2.48
CA ARG A 182 -11.93 -23.38 -3.20
C ARG A 182 -11.32 -21.99 -3.16
N HIS A 183 -12.14 -20.95 -3.05
CA HIS A 183 -11.69 -19.56 -3.08
C HIS A 183 -12.30 -18.82 -1.90
N VAL A 184 -11.45 -18.31 -1.02
CA VAL A 184 -11.87 -17.44 0.08
C VAL A 184 -11.30 -16.06 -0.17
N SER A 185 -12.18 -15.08 -0.12
CA SER A 185 -11.81 -13.67 -0.08
C SER A 185 -12.38 -13.02 1.17
N TYR A 186 -11.69 -12.01 1.67
CA TYR A 186 -12.13 -11.28 2.86
C TYR A 186 -11.63 -9.84 2.81
N SER A 187 -12.41 -8.91 3.32
CA SER A 187 -12.06 -7.50 3.49
C SER A 187 -11.16 -7.37 4.70
N ARG A 188 -10.00 -6.73 4.50
CA ARG A 188 -9.01 -6.54 5.56
C ARG A 188 -9.57 -5.62 6.63
N ASP A 189 -9.60 -6.11 7.86
CA ASP A 189 -9.88 -5.26 9.02
C ASP A 189 -8.56 -4.77 9.65
N SER A 190 -8.66 -3.70 10.43
CA SER A 190 -7.63 -3.17 11.32
C SER A 190 -7.12 -4.23 12.31
N TYR A 191 -7.95 -5.20 12.72
CA TYR A 191 -7.59 -6.29 13.62
C TYR A 191 -8.18 -7.63 13.15
N GLU A 192 -7.32 -8.56 12.75
CA GLU A 192 -7.73 -9.91 12.35
C GLU A 192 -7.62 -10.87 13.54
N THR A 193 -8.75 -11.29 14.10
CA THR A 193 -8.77 -12.23 15.23
C THR A 193 -8.58 -13.68 14.75
N SER A 194 -7.87 -14.52 15.53
CA SER A 194 -7.71 -15.96 15.26
C SER A 194 -9.06 -16.67 15.02
N GLN A 195 -10.14 -16.18 15.65
CA GLN A 195 -11.47 -16.76 15.56
C GLN A 195 -12.10 -16.62 14.17
N ARG A 196 -11.85 -15.50 13.48
CA ARG A 196 -12.34 -15.24 12.11
C ARG A 196 -11.82 -16.25 11.08
N PHE A 197 -10.59 -16.75 11.27
CA PHE A 197 -9.96 -17.70 10.34
C PHE A 197 -10.10 -19.16 10.76
N LYS A 198 -10.49 -19.44 12.01
CA LYS A 198 -10.80 -20.82 12.45
C LYS A 198 -11.95 -21.43 11.66
N VAL A 199 -12.90 -20.64 11.18
CA VAL A 199 -14.01 -21.15 10.35
C VAL A 199 -13.49 -21.64 8.98
N ILE A 200 -12.47 -20.97 8.44
CA ILE A 200 -11.87 -21.32 7.13
C ILE A 200 -11.12 -22.66 7.20
N TYR A 201 -10.73 -23.11 8.40
CA TYR A 201 -10.16 -24.43 8.61
C TYR A 201 -11.11 -25.60 8.26
N GLN A 202 -12.37 -25.35 7.90
CA GLN A 202 -13.24 -26.37 7.33
C GLN A 202 -13.01 -26.58 5.82
N ALA A 203 -12.40 -25.61 5.13
CA ALA A 203 -12.17 -25.61 3.68
C ALA A 203 -10.86 -26.33 3.30
N ASN A 204 -10.81 -27.65 3.47
CA ASN A 204 -9.57 -28.42 3.27
C ASN A 204 -9.03 -28.40 1.82
N ARG A 205 -9.85 -28.02 0.83
CA ARG A 205 -9.46 -27.97 -0.59
C ARG A 205 -9.13 -26.56 -1.10
N LEU A 206 -8.89 -25.61 -0.19
CA LEU A 206 -8.67 -24.20 -0.53
C LEU A 206 -7.52 -24.00 -1.54
N ARG A 207 -7.81 -23.27 -2.64
CA ARG A 207 -6.87 -22.89 -3.70
C ARG A 207 -6.51 -21.42 -3.67
N THR A 208 -7.41 -20.56 -3.22
CA THR A 208 -7.18 -19.12 -3.15
C THR A 208 -7.55 -18.60 -1.77
N PHE A 209 -6.61 -17.87 -1.17
CA PHE A 209 -6.82 -17.08 0.03
C PHE A 209 -6.36 -15.66 -0.24
N LEU A 210 -7.32 -14.74 -0.44
CA LEU A 210 -7.07 -13.41 -1.00
C LEU A 210 -7.73 -12.30 -0.15
N PRO A 211 -6.96 -11.35 0.40
CA PRO A 211 -7.50 -10.19 1.06
C PRO A 211 -7.92 -9.11 0.04
N LEU A 212 -9.19 -8.74 0.05
CA LEU A 212 -9.74 -7.61 -0.70
C LEU A 212 -9.30 -6.30 -0.04
N SER A 213 -8.78 -5.38 -0.86
CA SER A 213 -8.40 -4.05 -0.41
C SER A 213 -9.64 -3.22 -0.10
N MET A 214 -9.66 -2.50 1.03
CA MET A 214 -10.57 -1.37 1.22
C MET A 214 -10.21 -0.32 0.17
N GLN A 215 -11.02 -0.18 -0.87
CA GLN A 215 -11.02 1.03 -1.71
C GLN A 215 -11.69 2.15 -0.92
N ASP A 216 -11.00 2.68 0.09
CA ASP A 216 -11.27 4.05 0.52
C ASP A 216 -10.06 4.91 0.16
N SER A 217 -9.99 5.22 -1.13
CA SER A 217 -9.01 6.15 -1.69
C SER A 217 -9.47 7.61 -1.55
N ARG A 218 -10.34 7.90 -0.58
CA ARG A 218 -10.70 9.27 -0.19
C ARG A 218 -10.55 9.40 1.32
N LEU A 219 -9.46 10.07 1.71
CA LEU A 219 -9.24 10.64 3.05
C LEU A 219 -8.91 9.64 4.17
N THR A 220 -7.70 9.09 4.18
CA THR A 220 -6.94 9.01 5.44
C THR A 220 -5.44 9.03 5.16
N SER A 221 -4.75 10.07 5.64
CA SER A 221 -3.32 10.03 5.94
C SER A 221 -3.01 9.21 7.20
N ASP A 222 -4.00 8.52 7.79
CA ASP A 222 -3.80 7.58 8.89
C ASP A 222 -3.11 6.30 8.41
N ARG A 223 -1.77 6.42 8.25
CA ARG A 223 -0.86 5.28 8.26
C ARG A 223 -0.76 4.60 9.63
N GLN A 224 -1.63 4.90 10.62
CA GLN A 224 -1.41 4.46 12.01
C GLN A 224 -2.18 3.22 12.47
N TYR A 225 -3.17 2.71 11.72
CA TYR A 225 -3.77 1.41 12.03
C TYR A 225 -2.97 0.28 11.37
N ALA A 226 -1.97 -0.22 12.09
CA ALA A 226 -1.18 -1.37 11.65
C ALA A 226 -2.03 -2.65 11.75
N ARG A 227 -2.28 -3.29 10.60
CA ARG A 227 -3.05 -4.54 10.50
C ARG A 227 -2.22 -5.70 11.04
N TRP A 228 -2.78 -6.45 11.98
CA TRP A 228 -2.08 -7.51 12.70
C TRP A 228 -2.66 -8.89 12.39
N MET A 229 -1.78 -9.84 12.06
CA MET A 229 -2.04 -11.29 12.02
C MET A 229 -0.99 -11.97 12.91
N SER A 230 -1.37 -13.00 13.69
CA SER A 230 -0.43 -13.71 14.56
C SER A 230 0.45 -14.70 13.78
N SER A 231 1.71 -14.87 14.19
CA SER A 231 2.66 -15.80 13.55
C SER A 231 2.21 -17.26 13.62
N ASN A 232 1.60 -17.68 14.74
CA ASN A 232 1.01 -19.01 14.90
C ASN A 232 -0.06 -19.29 13.85
N MET A 233 -0.90 -18.29 13.56
CA MET A 233 -1.97 -18.43 12.57
C MET A 233 -1.42 -18.62 11.15
N ILE A 234 -0.31 -17.96 10.81
CA ILE A 234 0.38 -18.19 9.52
C ILE A 234 0.89 -19.62 9.46
N GLY A 235 1.52 -20.12 10.52
CA GLY A 235 1.96 -21.52 10.61
C GLY A 235 0.81 -22.51 10.41
N ASP A 236 -0.34 -22.27 11.06
CA ASP A 236 -1.54 -23.09 10.93
C ASP A 236 -2.12 -23.05 9.51
N LEU A 237 -2.16 -21.87 8.89
CA LEU A 237 -2.62 -21.69 7.50
C LEU A 237 -1.74 -22.47 6.52
N LEU A 238 -0.42 -22.32 6.64
CA LEU A 238 0.56 -22.96 5.75
C LEU A 238 0.61 -24.49 5.92
N SER A 239 0.39 -24.99 7.14
CA SER A 239 0.36 -26.44 7.40
C SER A 239 -0.94 -27.09 6.91
N LYS A 240 -2.06 -26.37 6.96
CA LYS A 240 -3.38 -26.91 6.67
C LYS A 240 -3.73 -26.91 5.19
N PHE A 241 -3.51 -25.80 4.47
CA PHE A 241 -4.02 -25.63 3.10
C PHE A 241 -2.99 -25.97 2.03
N LYS A 242 -2.57 -27.24 1.97
CA LYS A 242 -1.52 -27.72 1.03
C LYS A 242 -1.87 -27.55 -0.46
N CYS A 243 -3.17 -27.44 -0.77
CA CYS A 243 -3.66 -27.26 -2.13
C CYS A 243 -3.56 -25.82 -2.66
N LEU A 244 -3.17 -24.84 -1.82
CA LEU A 244 -3.15 -23.42 -2.18
C LEU A 244 -2.33 -23.14 -3.45
N ARG A 245 -2.94 -22.39 -4.37
CA ARG A 245 -2.32 -21.84 -5.59
C ARG A 245 -2.08 -20.34 -5.48
N VAL A 246 -2.93 -19.63 -4.73
CA VAL A 246 -2.87 -18.17 -4.54
C VAL A 246 -2.93 -17.86 -3.05
N LEU A 247 -1.85 -17.28 -2.53
CA LEU A 247 -1.75 -16.79 -1.16
C LEU A 247 -1.35 -15.31 -1.19
N SER A 248 -2.15 -14.45 -0.57
CA SER A 248 -1.76 -13.07 -0.33
C SER A 248 -1.89 -12.73 1.15
N LEU A 249 -0.80 -12.21 1.69
CA LEU A 249 -0.66 -11.68 3.05
C LEU A 249 -0.29 -10.19 2.99
N SER A 250 -0.68 -9.50 1.92
CA SER A 250 -0.31 -8.09 1.68
C SER A 250 -0.88 -7.15 2.76
N ASP A 251 -0.10 -6.13 3.13
CA ASP A 251 -0.38 -5.07 4.10
C ASP A 251 -0.54 -5.54 5.57
N TYR A 252 -0.17 -6.78 5.89
CA TYR A 252 0.02 -7.22 7.27
C TYR A 252 1.39 -6.80 7.79
N ARG A 253 1.45 -5.57 8.31
CA ARG A 253 2.70 -4.92 8.73
C ARG A 253 3.44 -5.65 9.85
N PHE A 254 2.79 -6.51 10.63
CA PHE A 254 3.47 -7.23 11.72
C PHE A 254 4.01 -8.61 11.34
N ILE A 255 3.93 -9.00 10.06
CA ILE A 255 4.64 -10.19 9.58
C ILE A 255 6.10 -9.78 9.39
N ASP A 256 6.96 -10.19 10.32
CA ASP A 256 8.41 -9.95 10.31
C ASP A 256 9.22 -11.16 9.80
N GLU A 257 8.67 -12.36 9.93
CA GLU A 257 9.26 -13.60 9.42
C GLU A 257 8.21 -14.50 8.75
N LEU A 258 8.60 -15.15 7.65
CA LEU A 258 7.80 -16.19 6.99
C LEU A 258 8.38 -17.56 7.35
N PRO A 259 7.60 -18.49 7.93
CA PRO A 259 8.13 -19.77 8.38
C PRO A 259 8.55 -20.67 7.20
N GLU A 260 9.53 -21.55 7.45
CA GLU A 260 10.02 -22.54 6.49
C GLU A 260 8.94 -23.48 5.94
N SER A 261 7.83 -23.63 6.67
CA SER A 261 6.66 -24.41 6.27
C SER A 261 5.96 -23.88 5.02
N ILE A 262 6.30 -22.68 4.52
CA ILE A 262 5.82 -22.16 3.24
C ILE A 262 6.10 -23.14 2.08
N ALA A 263 7.20 -23.89 2.14
CA ALA A 263 7.56 -24.90 1.14
C ALA A 263 6.59 -26.10 1.07
N ASN A 264 5.71 -26.25 2.08
CA ASN A 264 4.64 -27.25 2.03
C ASN A 264 3.57 -26.90 0.99
N LEU A 265 3.45 -25.63 0.58
CA LEU A 265 2.50 -25.17 -0.42
C LEU A 265 3.02 -25.43 -1.84
N LYS A 266 3.27 -26.69 -2.19
CA LYS A 266 3.88 -27.12 -3.46
C LYS A 266 3.19 -26.58 -4.70
N HIS A 267 1.88 -26.35 -4.63
CA HIS A 267 1.07 -25.88 -5.75
C HIS A 267 0.97 -24.37 -5.87
N LEU A 268 1.68 -23.62 -5.01
CA LEU A 268 1.62 -22.17 -4.98
C LEU A 268 2.17 -21.59 -6.28
N ARG A 269 1.35 -20.76 -6.94
CA ARG A 269 1.67 -20.06 -8.19
C ARG A 269 1.77 -18.55 -7.97
N PHE A 270 1.08 -18.02 -6.97
CA PHE A 270 1.06 -16.61 -6.63
C PHE A 270 1.27 -16.45 -5.12
N LEU A 271 2.29 -15.68 -4.76
CA LEU A 271 2.56 -15.26 -3.40
C LEU A 271 2.72 -13.74 -3.35
N ASP A 272 1.94 -13.10 -2.49
CA ASP A 272 2.00 -11.65 -2.28
C ASP A 272 2.20 -11.35 -0.79
N LEU A 273 3.35 -10.75 -0.48
CA LEU A 273 3.74 -10.28 0.85
C LEU A 273 3.90 -8.75 0.87
N SER A 274 3.40 -8.03 -0.14
CA SER A 274 3.61 -6.59 -0.27
C SER A 274 3.14 -5.82 0.95
N GLY A 275 3.92 -4.82 1.40
CA GLY A 275 3.58 -4.00 2.56
C GLY A 275 3.68 -4.71 3.92
N THR A 276 4.31 -5.89 3.98
CA THR A 276 4.68 -6.57 5.24
C THR A 276 6.04 -6.06 5.76
N TYR A 277 6.41 -6.40 7.00
CA TYR A 277 7.73 -6.04 7.57
C TYR A 277 8.72 -7.21 7.54
N VAL A 278 8.55 -8.13 6.58
CA VAL A 278 9.40 -9.30 6.44
C VAL A 278 10.86 -8.88 6.26
N LYS A 279 11.75 -9.40 7.11
CA LYS A 279 13.19 -9.06 7.08
C LYS A 279 13.98 -9.93 6.11
N THR A 280 13.65 -11.22 6.06
CA THR A 280 14.25 -12.21 5.18
C THR A 280 13.19 -13.19 4.68
N LEU A 281 13.37 -13.70 3.46
CA LEU A 281 12.59 -14.82 2.97
C LEU A 281 13.32 -16.12 3.29
N PRO A 282 12.63 -17.20 3.72
CA PRO A 282 13.26 -18.49 3.94
C PRO A 282 13.78 -19.06 2.62
N ASP A 283 14.99 -19.63 2.60
CA ASP A 283 15.58 -20.20 1.37
C ASP A 283 14.71 -21.31 0.75
N LYS A 284 13.92 -22.01 1.58
CA LYS A 284 12.95 -23.02 1.13
C LYS A 284 11.84 -22.48 0.22
N ILE A 285 11.64 -21.16 0.12
CA ILE A 285 10.74 -20.58 -0.89
C ILE A 285 11.17 -20.95 -2.32
N CYS A 286 12.47 -21.21 -2.54
CA CYS A 286 13.02 -21.67 -3.81
C CYS A 286 12.66 -23.12 -4.17
N GLU A 287 11.94 -23.82 -3.28
CA GLU A 287 11.36 -25.15 -3.55
C GLU A 287 9.92 -25.05 -4.11
N LEU A 288 9.35 -23.85 -4.20
CA LEU A 288 8.05 -23.61 -4.82
C LEU A 288 8.17 -23.58 -6.35
N PHE A 289 8.52 -24.70 -6.97
CA PHE A 289 8.87 -24.76 -8.41
C PHE A 289 7.75 -24.30 -9.36
N LEU A 290 6.50 -24.31 -8.91
CA LEU A 290 5.34 -23.84 -9.68
C LEU A 290 5.06 -22.33 -9.49
N LEU A 291 5.84 -21.62 -8.69
CA LEU A 291 5.64 -20.20 -8.41
C LEU A 291 5.85 -19.36 -9.68
N GLN A 292 4.85 -18.55 -10.01
CA GLN A 292 4.81 -17.67 -11.18
C GLN A 292 4.89 -16.20 -10.80
N THR A 293 4.38 -15.82 -9.63
CA THR A 293 4.36 -14.43 -9.16
C THR A 293 4.80 -14.37 -7.71
N LEU A 294 5.81 -13.56 -7.44
CA LEU A 294 6.28 -13.20 -6.10
C LEU A 294 6.26 -11.68 -5.95
N LYS A 295 5.35 -11.16 -5.12
CA LYS A 295 5.23 -9.74 -4.81
C LYS A 295 5.75 -9.44 -3.42
N LEU A 296 6.67 -8.50 -3.35
CA LEU A 296 7.40 -8.03 -2.16
C LEU A 296 7.44 -6.49 -2.12
N TRP A 297 6.61 -5.83 -2.95
CA TRP A 297 6.53 -4.37 -3.01
C TRP A 297 6.31 -3.77 -1.62
N LYS A 298 7.07 -2.73 -1.27
CA LYS A 298 7.04 -2.03 0.02
C LYS A 298 7.29 -2.93 1.24
N CYS A 299 8.02 -4.04 1.10
CA CYS A 299 8.59 -4.74 2.25
C CYS A 299 9.82 -3.98 2.79
N SER A 300 9.59 -2.89 3.52
CA SER A 300 10.60 -1.88 3.86
C SER A 300 11.77 -2.37 4.73
N TYR A 301 11.70 -3.59 5.27
CA TYR A 301 12.76 -4.22 6.06
C TYR A 301 13.43 -5.41 5.37
N LEU A 302 13.01 -5.79 4.16
CA LEU A 302 13.58 -6.93 3.44
C LEU A 302 14.98 -6.59 2.93
N GLU A 303 16.01 -7.25 3.48
CA GLU A 303 17.43 -6.93 3.21
C GLU A 303 18.05 -7.76 2.09
N ARG A 304 17.55 -8.97 1.84
CA ARG A 304 18.09 -9.89 0.82
C ARG A 304 17.03 -10.79 0.23
N LEU A 305 17.22 -11.15 -1.04
CA LEU A 305 16.48 -12.22 -1.69
C LEU A 305 17.14 -13.59 -1.42
N PRO A 306 16.40 -14.70 -1.50
CA PRO A 306 16.94 -16.05 -1.40
C PRO A 306 18.04 -16.32 -2.43
N MET A 307 19.10 -17.03 -2.03
CA MET A 307 20.28 -17.26 -2.89
C MET A 307 19.96 -18.12 -4.12
N ASP A 308 19.04 -19.07 -3.99
CA ASP A 308 18.69 -20.04 -5.02
C ASP A 308 17.46 -19.63 -5.86
N LEU A 309 17.17 -18.33 -5.96
CA LEU A 309 15.99 -17.83 -6.68
C LEU A 309 15.92 -18.28 -8.15
N HIS A 310 17.09 -18.54 -8.76
CA HIS A 310 17.23 -19.09 -10.11
C HIS A 310 16.56 -20.48 -10.31
N ARG A 311 16.21 -21.18 -9.22
CA ARG A 311 15.46 -22.46 -9.25
C ARG A 311 13.98 -22.28 -9.61
N LEU A 312 13.43 -21.07 -9.45
CA LEU A 312 12.03 -20.77 -9.75
C LEU A 312 11.83 -20.53 -11.26
N ILE A 313 12.09 -21.53 -12.09
CA ILE A 313 12.12 -21.42 -13.57
C ILE A 313 10.77 -20.99 -14.19
N ASN A 314 9.67 -21.12 -13.46
CA ASN A 314 8.34 -20.68 -13.87
C ASN A 314 8.00 -19.25 -13.45
N LEU A 315 8.90 -18.56 -12.74
CA LEU A 315 8.68 -17.20 -12.25
C LEU A 315 8.56 -16.23 -13.42
N ARG A 316 7.45 -15.50 -13.47
CA ARG A 316 7.11 -14.49 -14.49
C ARG A 316 7.13 -13.08 -13.93
N HIS A 317 6.85 -12.93 -12.63
CA HIS A 317 6.73 -11.64 -11.98
C HIS A 317 7.45 -11.63 -10.65
N LEU A 318 8.45 -10.76 -10.52
CA LEU A 318 9.17 -10.47 -9.30
C LEU A 318 9.19 -8.94 -9.09
N ASP A 319 8.43 -8.46 -8.12
CA ASP A 319 8.41 -7.04 -7.74
C ASP A 319 8.81 -6.90 -6.28
N PHE A 320 9.92 -6.22 -6.02
CA PHE A 320 10.43 -5.93 -4.69
C PHE A 320 10.85 -4.46 -4.56
N ARG A 321 10.17 -3.57 -5.28
CA ARG A 321 10.36 -2.11 -5.14
C ARG A 321 10.03 -1.66 -3.72
N GLY A 322 10.81 -0.71 -3.18
CA GLY A 322 10.62 -0.20 -1.82
C GLY A 322 11.07 -1.15 -0.71
N THR A 323 12.02 -2.04 -1.02
CA THR A 323 12.72 -2.91 -0.07
C THR A 323 14.14 -2.41 0.19
N GLN A 324 14.89 -3.07 1.08
CA GLN A 324 16.30 -2.77 1.38
C GLN A 324 17.27 -3.75 0.71
N VAL A 325 16.81 -4.50 -0.29
CA VAL A 325 17.66 -5.44 -1.04
C VAL A 325 18.74 -4.66 -1.76
N ARG A 326 20.01 -5.03 -1.52
CA ARG A 326 21.19 -4.34 -2.10
C ARG A 326 21.91 -5.13 -3.17
N GLU A 327 21.64 -6.44 -3.30
CA GLU A 327 22.32 -7.32 -4.25
C GLU A 327 21.32 -8.30 -4.89
N MET A 328 21.53 -8.61 -6.17
CA MET A 328 20.76 -9.63 -6.88
C MET A 328 21.28 -11.04 -6.58
N PRO A 329 20.41 -12.05 -6.47
CA PRO A 329 20.85 -13.45 -6.41
C PRO A 329 21.55 -13.84 -7.72
N LYS A 330 22.50 -14.76 -7.61
CA LYS A 330 23.33 -15.20 -8.74
C LYS A 330 22.51 -15.98 -9.77
N LYS A 331 22.99 -15.98 -11.03
CA LYS A 331 22.44 -16.77 -12.15
C LYS A 331 21.00 -16.41 -12.54
N LEU A 332 20.61 -15.14 -12.41
CA LEU A 332 19.25 -14.70 -12.73
C LEU A 332 18.91 -14.86 -14.23
N GLU A 333 19.92 -14.90 -15.11
CA GLU A 333 19.77 -15.15 -16.55
C GLU A 333 19.10 -16.50 -16.88
N LYS A 334 19.03 -17.42 -15.90
CA LYS A 334 18.29 -18.68 -16.05
C LYS A 334 16.76 -18.51 -16.03
N LEU A 335 16.24 -17.43 -15.46
CA LEU A 335 14.80 -17.18 -15.34
C LEU A 335 14.21 -16.63 -16.65
N LYS A 336 14.29 -17.41 -17.73
CA LYS A 336 13.89 -16.99 -19.10
C LYS A 336 12.40 -16.64 -19.25
N ASN A 337 11.56 -17.12 -18.33
CA ASN A 337 10.13 -16.81 -18.28
C ASN A 337 9.82 -15.51 -17.54
N LEU A 338 10.81 -14.84 -16.95
CA LEU A 338 10.63 -13.62 -16.20
C LEU A 338 10.26 -12.46 -17.13
N GLN A 339 9.08 -11.88 -16.89
CA GLN A 339 8.49 -10.80 -17.69
C GLN A 339 8.47 -9.49 -16.92
N VAL A 340 8.26 -9.53 -15.61
CA VAL A 340 8.28 -8.34 -14.74
C VAL A 340 9.36 -8.51 -13.70
N LEU A 341 10.33 -7.60 -13.71
CA LEU A 341 11.41 -7.50 -12.74
C LEU A 341 11.66 -6.03 -12.41
N SER A 342 11.35 -5.63 -11.18
CA SER A 342 11.73 -4.31 -10.68
C SER A 342 11.96 -4.33 -9.17
N PRO A 343 13.10 -3.80 -8.68
CA PRO A 343 14.28 -3.38 -9.45
C PRO A 343 15.16 -4.55 -9.95
N PHE A 344 16.09 -4.30 -10.87
CA PHE A 344 17.30 -5.09 -11.10
C PHE A 344 18.49 -4.33 -10.51
N ILE A 345 19.21 -4.92 -9.57
CA ILE A 345 20.34 -4.26 -8.89
C ILE A 345 21.65 -4.77 -9.49
N VAL A 346 22.41 -3.89 -10.14
CA VAL A 346 23.70 -4.23 -10.72
C VAL A 346 24.72 -4.44 -9.60
N GLY A 347 25.26 -5.65 -9.47
CA GLY A 347 26.31 -5.97 -8.51
C GLY A 347 27.71 -5.82 -9.08
N LYS A 348 28.72 -5.85 -8.21
CA LYS A 348 30.15 -5.68 -8.58
C LYS A 348 30.77 -6.93 -9.22
N CYS A 349 30.13 -8.09 -9.08
CA CYS A 349 30.64 -9.37 -9.57
C CYS A 349 30.04 -9.74 -10.93
N LYS A 350 30.74 -10.57 -11.71
CA LYS A 350 30.28 -11.05 -13.04
C LYS A 350 28.90 -11.72 -12.98
N GLU A 351 28.64 -12.48 -11.92
CA GLU A 351 27.41 -13.26 -11.67
C GLU A 351 26.21 -12.40 -11.23
N THR A 352 26.38 -11.09 -11.13
CA THR A 352 25.36 -10.09 -10.81
C THR A 352 25.47 -8.89 -11.73
N SER A 353 26.19 -9.05 -12.86
CA SER A 353 26.45 -7.97 -13.80
C SER A 353 25.22 -7.68 -14.64
N ILE A 354 25.15 -6.44 -15.16
CA ILE A 354 24.03 -5.97 -15.99
C ILE A 354 23.81 -6.82 -17.26
N LYS A 355 24.83 -7.56 -17.73
CA LYS A 355 24.74 -8.49 -18.87
C LYS A 355 23.67 -9.56 -18.71
N GLN A 356 23.28 -9.91 -17.49
CA GLN A 356 22.22 -10.89 -17.25
C GLN A 356 20.88 -10.46 -17.84
N LEU A 357 20.65 -9.15 -17.96
CA LEU A 357 19.44 -8.62 -18.58
C LEU A 357 19.30 -9.04 -20.04
N LYS A 358 20.37 -9.43 -20.73
CA LYS A 358 20.33 -9.86 -22.14
C LYS A 358 19.31 -10.98 -22.37
N GLU A 359 19.30 -11.98 -21.50
CA GLU A 359 18.48 -13.19 -21.62
C GLU A 359 17.05 -13.00 -21.11
N LEU A 360 16.75 -11.87 -20.45
CA LEU A 360 15.45 -11.61 -19.82
C LEU A 360 14.53 -10.79 -20.74
N ASN A 361 13.33 -11.30 -21.00
CA ASN A 361 12.32 -10.66 -21.85
C ASN A 361 11.37 -9.77 -21.03
N LEU A 362 11.95 -8.74 -20.39
CA LEU A 362 11.24 -7.84 -19.49
C LEU A 362 10.24 -6.94 -20.22
N ARG A 363 9.14 -6.60 -19.52
CA ARG A 363 8.01 -5.83 -20.01
C ARG A 363 7.49 -4.88 -18.93
N GLY A 364 6.80 -3.81 -19.33
CA GLY A 364 6.21 -2.84 -18.42
C GLY A 364 7.26 -1.92 -17.77
N THR A 365 7.23 -1.81 -16.44
CA THR A 365 8.15 -0.97 -15.66
C THR A 365 9.41 -1.75 -15.27
N VAL A 366 10.58 -1.24 -15.64
CA VAL A 366 11.89 -1.79 -15.26
C VAL A 366 12.71 -0.71 -14.57
N SER A 367 13.24 -1.00 -13.39
CA SER A 367 14.19 -0.13 -12.69
C SER A 367 15.55 -0.82 -12.63
N ILE A 368 16.61 -0.16 -13.06
CA ILE A 368 17.99 -0.66 -13.01
C ILE A 368 18.75 0.22 -12.02
N LEU A 369 19.09 -0.34 -10.86
CA LEU A 369 19.78 0.37 -9.78
C LEU A 369 21.23 -0.08 -9.70
N GLY A 370 22.06 0.71 -9.03
CA GLY A 370 23.45 0.34 -8.76
C GLY A 370 24.36 0.48 -9.98
N LEU A 371 24.00 1.35 -10.94
CA LEU A 371 24.72 1.50 -12.21
C LEU A 371 26.18 1.93 -12.06
N GLN A 372 26.57 2.50 -10.91
CA GLN A 372 27.97 2.77 -10.57
C GLN A 372 28.87 1.53 -10.56
N ASN A 373 28.28 0.34 -10.44
CA ASN A 373 29.03 -0.91 -10.40
C ASN A 373 29.44 -1.40 -11.81
N VAL A 374 29.00 -0.72 -12.88
CA VAL A 374 29.40 -1.01 -14.25
C VAL A 374 30.78 -0.41 -14.53
N VAL A 375 31.84 -1.20 -14.36
CA VAL A 375 33.22 -0.75 -14.60
C VAL A 375 33.53 -0.60 -16.10
N ASN A 376 33.04 -1.53 -16.93
CA ASN A 376 33.20 -1.47 -18.38
C ASN A 376 31.89 -1.04 -19.05
N PRO A 377 31.84 0.13 -19.71
CA PRO A 377 30.63 0.58 -20.43
C PRO A 377 30.11 -0.43 -21.47
N GLY A 378 30.98 -1.24 -22.07
CA GLY A 378 30.57 -2.32 -22.99
C GLY A 378 29.67 -3.38 -22.33
N ASP A 379 29.71 -3.51 -20.99
CA ASP A 379 28.84 -4.43 -20.27
C ASP A 379 27.39 -3.93 -20.24
N ALA A 380 27.19 -2.61 -20.20
CA ALA A 380 25.86 -1.98 -20.28
C ALA A 380 25.20 -2.19 -21.65
N LEU A 381 25.98 -2.20 -22.74
CA LEU A 381 25.48 -2.58 -24.06
C LEU A 381 24.92 -4.01 -24.06
N GLY A 382 25.50 -4.88 -23.24
CA GLY A 382 25.02 -6.25 -23.03
C GLY A 382 23.61 -6.34 -22.46
N ALA A 383 23.09 -5.30 -21.80
CA ALA A 383 21.70 -5.26 -21.33
C ALA A 383 20.69 -5.25 -22.50
N ASN A 384 21.11 -4.76 -23.67
CA ASN A 384 20.36 -4.77 -24.93
C ASN A 384 18.95 -4.15 -24.81
N LEU A 385 18.85 -2.97 -24.19
CA LEU A 385 17.57 -2.27 -23.94
C LEU A 385 16.84 -1.88 -25.23
N THR A 386 17.57 -1.58 -26.30
CA THR A 386 17.00 -1.26 -27.63
C THR A 386 16.16 -2.40 -28.21
N SER A 387 16.45 -3.66 -27.89
CA SER A 387 15.66 -4.82 -28.33
C SER A 387 14.40 -5.09 -27.49
N LYS A 388 14.29 -4.47 -26.30
CA LYS A 388 13.21 -4.75 -25.34
C LYS A 388 11.98 -3.89 -25.60
N ILE A 389 11.31 -4.18 -26.72
CA ILE A 389 10.17 -3.42 -27.27
C ILE A 389 8.95 -3.28 -26.35
N HIS A 390 8.87 -4.10 -25.29
CA HIS A 390 7.74 -4.17 -24.37
C HIS A 390 8.00 -3.40 -23.06
N ILE A 391 9.15 -2.75 -22.90
CA ILE A 391 9.40 -1.84 -21.76
C ILE A 391 8.70 -0.52 -22.05
N GLU A 392 7.83 -0.11 -21.12
CA GLU A 392 7.06 1.14 -21.22
C GLU A 392 7.60 2.21 -20.26
N GLU A 393 8.16 1.80 -19.13
CA GLU A 393 8.73 2.70 -18.12
C GLU A 393 10.12 2.20 -17.72
N LEU A 394 11.11 3.09 -17.75
CA LEU A 394 12.49 2.79 -17.42
C LEU A 394 12.99 3.76 -16.36
N HIS A 395 13.53 3.22 -15.27
CA HIS A 395 14.22 3.99 -14.23
C HIS A 395 15.67 3.54 -14.15
N LEU A 396 16.60 4.47 -14.27
CA LEU A 396 18.05 4.24 -14.17
C LEU A 396 18.59 4.98 -12.97
N GLU A 397 19.21 4.27 -12.02
CA GLU A 397 19.67 4.85 -10.76
C GLU A 397 21.12 4.48 -10.42
N TRP A 398 21.84 5.50 -9.99
CA TRP A 398 23.18 5.43 -9.42
C TRP A 398 23.14 5.65 -7.90
N SER A 399 24.19 5.24 -7.17
CA SER A 399 24.28 5.47 -5.71
C SER A 399 24.73 6.89 -5.39
N MET A 400 24.15 7.50 -4.34
CA MET A 400 24.55 8.83 -3.84
C MET A 400 25.97 8.86 -3.23
N ASP A 401 26.35 7.82 -2.47
CA ASP A 401 27.55 7.82 -1.60
C ASP A 401 28.88 7.53 -2.33
N ARG A 402 29.22 8.25 -3.41
CA ARG A 402 30.46 7.98 -4.19
C ARG A 402 31.42 9.15 -4.24
N ASP A 403 32.71 8.85 -4.16
CA ASP A 403 33.74 9.88 -4.10
C ASP A 403 33.89 10.69 -5.40
N LYS A 404 33.76 10.07 -6.60
CA LYS A 404 33.64 10.75 -7.93
C LYS A 404 33.01 9.85 -9.01
N PRO A 405 32.19 10.41 -9.93
CA PRO A 405 31.73 9.70 -11.13
C PRO A 405 32.85 9.57 -12.16
N GLN A 406 33.19 8.34 -12.57
CA GLN A 406 34.33 8.10 -13.47
C GLN A 406 33.93 7.74 -14.90
N ASN A 407 32.83 6.99 -15.09
CA ASN A 407 32.40 6.49 -16.40
C ASN A 407 30.87 6.52 -16.60
N ASP A 408 30.13 7.22 -15.74
CA ASP A 408 28.65 7.26 -15.74
C ASP A 408 28.11 7.65 -17.12
N LYS A 409 28.72 8.63 -17.77
CA LYS A 409 28.36 9.05 -19.13
C LYS A 409 28.49 7.93 -20.14
N ASP A 410 29.64 7.26 -20.18
CA ASP A 410 29.86 6.16 -21.12
C ASP A 410 28.90 4.99 -20.86
N VAL A 411 28.56 4.73 -19.58
CA VAL A 411 27.57 3.72 -19.20
C VAL A 411 26.18 4.10 -19.71
N LEU A 412 25.74 5.34 -19.46
CA LEU A 412 24.43 5.82 -19.90
C LEU A 412 24.34 5.88 -21.44
N GLU A 413 25.44 6.21 -22.13
CA GLU A 413 25.56 6.17 -23.59
C GLU A 413 25.24 4.77 -24.17
N LYS A 414 25.57 3.70 -23.44
CA LYS A 414 25.30 2.32 -23.86
C LYS A 414 23.94 1.77 -23.40
N LEU A 415 23.16 2.56 -22.65
CA LEU A 415 21.83 2.21 -22.14
C LEU A 415 20.71 2.87 -22.96
N GLU A 416 20.88 2.99 -24.26
CA GLU A 416 19.87 3.53 -25.16
C GLU A 416 18.55 2.71 -25.06
N PRO A 417 17.42 3.35 -24.73
CA PRO A 417 16.13 2.67 -24.64
C PRO A 417 15.51 2.42 -26.02
N ASN A 418 14.53 1.52 -26.07
CA ASN A 418 13.71 1.37 -27.25
C ASN A 418 12.76 2.57 -27.43
N LYS A 419 12.50 2.98 -28.67
CA LYS A 419 11.59 4.07 -29.04
C LYS A 419 10.16 3.97 -28.52
N ASN A 420 9.70 2.80 -28.09
CA ASN A 420 8.37 2.60 -27.50
C ASN A 420 8.27 3.10 -26.05
N LEU A 421 9.39 3.54 -25.45
CA LEU A 421 9.44 4.00 -24.07
C LEU A 421 8.51 5.22 -23.87
N LYS A 422 7.64 5.15 -22.86
CA LYS A 422 6.71 6.22 -22.50
C LYS A 422 7.20 7.03 -21.31
N LYS A 423 7.92 6.42 -20.37
CA LYS A 423 8.45 7.10 -19.19
C LYS A 423 9.92 6.80 -18.97
N LEU A 424 10.71 7.85 -18.75
CA LEU A 424 12.12 7.73 -18.38
C LEU A 424 12.37 8.49 -17.07
N GLN A 425 12.99 7.79 -16.12
CA GLN A 425 13.46 8.38 -14.87
C GLN A 425 14.96 8.13 -14.75
N ILE A 426 15.75 9.16 -14.47
CA ILE A 426 17.19 9.02 -14.22
C ILE A 426 17.51 9.68 -12.89
N SER A 427 18.19 8.94 -12.01
CA SER A 427 18.48 9.38 -10.65
C SER A 427 19.96 9.24 -10.31
N ASN A 428 20.51 10.26 -9.65
CA ASN A 428 21.88 10.31 -9.11
C ASN A 428 22.98 10.12 -10.17
N TYR A 429 22.67 10.45 -11.43
CA TYR A 429 23.61 10.37 -12.55
C TYR A 429 24.73 11.41 -12.39
N GLY A 430 25.98 10.95 -12.43
CA GLY A 430 27.15 11.78 -12.17
C GLY A 430 27.84 12.37 -13.40
N GLY A 431 27.31 12.19 -14.61
CA GLY A 431 27.90 12.79 -15.81
C GLY A 431 27.59 14.28 -15.95
N ILE A 432 28.50 15.00 -16.61
CA ILE A 432 28.37 16.45 -16.86
C ILE A 432 27.39 16.78 -17.99
N GLU A 433 27.12 15.82 -18.87
CA GLU A 433 26.24 15.95 -20.04
C GLU A 433 25.51 14.64 -20.30
N PHE A 434 24.33 14.73 -20.92
CA PHE A 434 23.52 13.56 -21.30
C PHE A 434 23.94 12.98 -22.66
N PRO A 435 23.69 11.68 -22.92
CA PRO A 435 24.07 11.00 -24.16
C PRO A 435 23.33 11.53 -25.40
N TYR A 436 23.83 11.17 -26.59
CA TYR A 436 23.27 11.68 -27.86
C TYR A 436 21.79 11.32 -28.05
N TRP A 437 21.38 10.12 -27.60
CA TRP A 437 20.02 9.61 -27.79
C TRP A 437 18.96 10.37 -26.96
N PHE A 438 19.39 11.24 -26.05
CA PHE A 438 18.51 12.00 -25.15
C PHE A 438 17.74 13.14 -25.86
N ALA A 439 18.15 13.51 -27.07
CA ALA A 439 17.41 14.42 -27.96
C ALA A 439 17.26 13.88 -29.39
N ASP A 440 17.39 12.57 -29.55
CA ASP A 440 17.17 11.86 -30.81
C ASP A 440 15.75 11.23 -30.83
N SER A 441 15.42 10.62 -31.96
CA SER A 441 14.24 9.80 -32.23
C SER A 441 13.98 8.69 -31.20
N SER A 442 14.98 8.28 -30.42
CA SER A 442 14.84 7.25 -29.37
C SER A 442 13.89 7.65 -28.24
N LEU A 443 13.70 8.95 -27.98
CA LEU A 443 12.71 9.45 -27.01
C LEU A 443 11.43 10.01 -27.66
N SER A 444 11.19 9.73 -28.95
CA SER A 444 10.09 10.33 -29.71
C SER A 444 8.68 10.06 -29.14
N ASN A 445 8.46 8.95 -28.42
CA ASN A 445 7.17 8.59 -27.80
C ASN A 445 7.10 8.87 -26.28
N ILE A 446 8.08 9.60 -25.73
CA ILE A 446 8.13 9.86 -24.30
C ILE A 446 6.99 10.80 -23.87
N VAL A 447 6.30 10.41 -22.80
CA VAL A 447 5.20 11.14 -22.18
C VAL A 447 5.63 11.74 -20.83
N SER A 448 6.53 11.06 -20.10
CA SER A 448 7.04 11.50 -18.80
C SER A 448 8.56 11.41 -18.76
N LEU A 449 9.22 12.50 -18.40
CA LEU A 449 10.67 12.55 -18.18
C LEU A 449 10.97 13.15 -16.80
N GLU A 450 11.73 12.41 -15.99
CA GLU A 450 12.12 12.85 -14.65
C GLU A 450 13.63 12.68 -14.45
N LEU A 451 14.30 13.77 -14.08
CA LEU A 451 15.71 13.80 -13.71
C LEU A 451 15.83 14.18 -12.24
N SER A 452 16.56 13.40 -11.46
CA SER A 452 16.69 13.61 -10.02
C SER A 452 18.14 13.48 -9.54
N ASN A 453 18.63 14.48 -8.81
CA ASN A 453 19.97 14.55 -8.22
C ASN A 453 21.09 14.33 -9.25
N CYS A 454 20.93 14.87 -10.46
CA CYS A 454 21.98 14.87 -11.50
C CYS A 454 22.90 16.08 -11.30
N ASN A 455 23.50 16.18 -10.12
CA ASN A 455 24.05 17.43 -9.58
C ASN A 455 25.17 18.05 -10.45
N TYR A 456 25.96 17.24 -11.16
CA TYR A 456 27.07 17.70 -11.99
C TYR A 456 26.68 18.11 -13.42
N CYS A 457 25.41 17.94 -13.81
CA CYS A 457 24.94 18.23 -15.15
C CYS A 457 25.00 19.75 -15.42
N LEU A 458 25.80 20.16 -16.41
CA LEU A 458 25.94 21.58 -16.77
C LEU A 458 24.86 22.05 -17.74
N SER A 459 24.43 21.17 -18.65
CA SER A 459 23.43 21.50 -19.67
C SER A 459 22.62 20.28 -20.11
N LEU A 460 21.39 20.54 -20.55
CA LEU A 460 20.51 19.55 -21.14
C LEU A 460 20.37 19.79 -22.65
N PRO A 461 20.20 18.73 -23.45
CA PRO A 461 19.88 18.89 -24.87
C PRO A 461 18.45 19.42 -25.05
N SER A 462 18.08 19.80 -26.28
CA SER A 462 16.81 20.48 -26.54
C SER A 462 15.59 19.54 -26.47
N LEU A 463 15.02 19.42 -25.28
CA LEU A 463 13.82 18.63 -24.99
C LEU A 463 12.52 19.24 -25.54
N GLY A 464 12.55 20.52 -25.94
CA GLY A 464 11.37 21.28 -26.38
C GLY A 464 10.65 20.72 -27.61
N LEU A 465 11.33 19.88 -28.39
CA LEU A 465 10.82 19.27 -29.62
C LEU A 465 10.11 17.93 -29.39
N LEU A 466 10.07 17.42 -28.14
CA LEU A 466 9.42 16.15 -27.83
C LEU A 466 7.89 16.28 -27.96
N PRO A 467 7.24 15.59 -28.92
CA PRO A 467 5.88 15.91 -29.32
C PRO A 467 4.79 15.41 -28.35
N TRP A 468 5.10 14.39 -27.54
CA TRP A 468 4.15 13.74 -26.63
C TRP A 468 4.41 14.00 -25.15
N LEU A 469 5.43 14.81 -24.82
CA LEU A 469 5.82 15.05 -23.44
C LEU A 469 4.71 15.81 -22.69
N GLU A 470 4.11 15.16 -21.70
CA GLU A 470 3.06 15.72 -20.83
C GLU A 470 3.59 16.06 -19.43
N PHE A 471 4.61 15.36 -18.94
CA PHE A 471 5.18 15.52 -17.60
C PHE A 471 6.70 15.68 -17.68
N LEU A 472 7.20 16.76 -17.10
CA LEU A 472 8.64 17.04 -17.02
C LEU A 472 9.03 17.44 -15.61
N ARG A 473 9.99 16.73 -15.02
CA ARG A 473 10.52 17.00 -13.68
C ARG A 473 12.04 17.07 -13.68
N PHE A 474 12.57 18.13 -13.10
CA PHE A 474 13.96 18.30 -12.71
C PHE A 474 14.00 18.52 -11.20
N GLU A 475 14.78 17.71 -10.49
CA GLU A 475 14.95 17.82 -9.05
C GLU A 475 16.43 17.64 -8.70
N GLY A 476 17.06 18.56 -7.96
CA GLY A 476 18.47 18.43 -7.59
C GLY A 476 19.40 18.47 -8.81
N MET A 477 19.51 19.63 -9.45
CA MET A 477 20.41 19.86 -10.59
C MET A 477 21.30 21.05 -10.24
N GLU A 478 22.28 20.82 -9.35
CA GLU A 478 23.04 21.88 -8.67
C GLU A 478 23.89 22.73 -9.62
N GLU A 479 24.56 22.11 -10.59
CA GLU A 479 25.45 22.78 -11.55
C GLU A 479 24.76 23.21 -12.85
N TRP A 480 23.44 23.01 -12.97
CA TRP A 480 22.72 23.29 -14.22
C TRP A 480 22.47 24.79 -14.39
N GLU A 481 23.08 25.39 -15.42
CA GLU A 481 23.02 26.85 -15.63
C GLU A 481 22.06 27.30 -16.73
N GLU A 482 22.06 26.60 -17.87
CA GLU A 482 21.34 27.01 -19.09
C GLU A 482 20.31 25.96 -19.54
N TRP A 483 19.09 26.40 -19.83
CA TRP A 483 18.05 25.54 -20.40
C TRP A 483 17.79 25.87 -21.87
N LYS A 484 18.48 25.14 -22.75
CA LYS A 484 18.36 25.27 -24.21
C LYS A 484 17.02 24.75 -24.75
N CYS A 485 16.00 25.59 -24.67
CA CYS A 485 14.63 25.27 -25.10
C CYS A 485 14.43 25.54 -26.60
N GLY A 486 14.80 24.60 -27.47
CA GLY A 486 14.40 24.57 -28.89
C GLY A 486 14.62 25.87 -29.69
N ASN A 487 14.07 25.93 -30.90
CA ASN A 487 14.34 27.04 -31.82
C ASN A 487 13.60 28.32 -31.38
N ALA A 488 14.20 29.48 -31.66
CA ALA A 488 13.65 30.82 -31.41
C ALA A 488 12.29 31.12 -32.09
N SER A 489 11.73 30.17 -32.86
CA SER A 489 10.50 30.28 -33.65
C SER A 489 9.21 29.84 -32.94
N GLY A 490 9.24 29.58 -31.62
CA GLY A 490 8.08 29.86 -30.77
C GLY A 490 6.99 28.80 -30.57
N ALA A 491 7.27 27.49 -30.59
CA ALA A 491 6.33 26.51 -30.02
C ALA A 491 7.08 25.32 -29.40
N ASN A 492 7.54 25.49 -28.16
CA ASN A 492 8.17 24.42 -27.39
C ASN A 492 7.11 23.69 -26.56
N PHE A 493 7.25 22.37 -26.39
CA PHE A 493 6.42 21.59 -25.46
C PHE A 493 4.89 21.71 -25.70
N PRO A 494 4.38 21.32 -26.88
CA PRO A 494 2.97 21.56 -27.25
C PRO A 494 1.95 20.88 -26.32
N ARG A 495 2.34 19.78 -25.66
CA ARG A 495 1.47 18.94 -24.82
C ARG A 495 1.81 18.96 -23.33
N LEU A 496 2.82 19.73 -22.91
CA LEU A 496 3.28 19.69 -21.52
C LEU A 496 2.21 20.20 -20.57
N ARG A 497 1.80 19.35 -19.63
CA ARG A 497 0.74 19.62 -18.64
C ARG A 497 1.32 19.90 -17.26
N GLU A 498 2.39 19.20 -16.90
CA GLU A 498 3.07 19.39 -15.61
C GLU A 498 4.55 19.65 -15.82
N LEU A 499 5.01 20.77 -15.26
CA LEU A 499 6.43 21.12 -15.17
C LEU A 499 6.82 21.28 -13.70
N SER A 500 7.89 20.60 -13.29
CA SER A 500 8.45 20.67 -11.95
C SER A 500 9.94 20.93 -12.01
N VAL A 501 10.41 22.03 -11.40
CA VAL A 501 11.82 22.39 -11.27
C VAL A 501 12.09 22.61 -9.78
N VAL A 502 12.87 21.74 -9.17
CA VAL A 502 13.08 21.69 -7.71
C VAL A 502 14.57 21.62 -7.42
N ARG A 503 15.08 22.41 -6.47
CA ARG A 503 16.52 22.43 -6.09
C ARG A 503 17.44 22.56 -7.31
N CYS A 504 17.23 23.60 -8.12
CA CYS A 504 18.06 23.94 -9.29
C CYS A 504 18.59 25.38 -9.12
N PRO A 505 19.58 25.62 -8.25
CA PRO A 505 19.95 26.96 -7.77
C PRO A 505 20.68 27.83 -8.81
N LYS A 506 21.51 27.24 -9.70
CA LYS A 506 22.31 27.98 -10.70
C LYS A 506 21.60 28.25 -12.02
N LEU A 507 20.34 27.84 -12.15
CA LEU A 507 19.58 28.03 -13.39
C LEU A 507 19.26 29.51 -13.59
N LYS A 508 19.95 30.18 -14.53
CA LYS A 508 19.95 31.65 -14.70
C LYS A 508 18.89 32.15 -15.70
N GLU A 509 18.54 31.34 -16.70
CA GLU A 509 17.68 31.75 -17.82
C GLU A 509 16.17 31.61 -17.54
N HIS A 510 15.36 32.17 -18.43
CA HIS A 510 13.90 32.13 -18.33
C HIS A 510 13.32 30.74 -18.61
N LEU A 511 12.21 30.41 -17.95
CA LEU A 511 11.38 29.28 -18.38
C LEU A 511 10.91 29.47 -19.84
N PRO A 512 10.63 28.38 -20.59
CA PRO A 512 10.15 28.46 -21.96
C PRO A 512 8.97 29.44 -22.09
N ALA A 513 9.09 30.43 -22.97
CA ALA A 513 8.13 31.54 -23.09
C ALA A 513 6.72 31.11 -23.52
N GLN A 514 6.56 29.91 -24.11
CA GLN A 514 5.26 29.39 -24.54
C GLN A 514 5.07 27.96 -24.04
N LEU A 515 4.14 27.78 -23.09
CA LEU A 515 3.72 26.49 -22.56
C LEU A 515 2.18 26.37 -22.65
N PRO A 516 1.62 26.22 -23.87
CA PRO A 516 0.20 26.46 -24.13
C PRO A 516 -0.76 25.49 -23.44
N SER A 517 -0.26 24.32 -23.02
CA SER A 517 -1.07 23.25 -22.40
C SER A 517 -0.84 23.11 -20.89
N LEU A 518 0.00 23.97 -20.27
CA LEU A 518 0.45 23.78 -18.90
C LEU A 518 -0.70 23.96 -17.90
N ARG A 519 -0.85 22.97 -17.02
CA ARG A 519 -1.88 22.93 -15.96
C ARG A 519 -1.28 23.02 -14.57
N LYS A 520 -0.05 22.54 -14.39
CA LYS A 520 0.64 22.53 -13.11
C LYS A 520 2.09 22.97 -13.27
N LEU A 521 2.49 23.91 -12.43
CA LEU A 521 3.85 24.42 -12.35
C LEU A 521 4.33 24.30 -10.90
N VAL A 522 5.48 23.66 -10.72
CA VAL A 522 6.18 23.56 -9.44
C VAL A 522 7.57 24.16 -9.62
N ILE A 523 7.88 25.19 -8.85
CA ILE A 523 9.21 25.80 -8.78
C ILE A 523 9.58 25.86 -7.31
N ASP A 524 10.67 25.23 -6.91
CA ASP A 524 11.10 25.20 -5.51
C ASP A 524 12.63 25.25 -5.40
N ASN A 525 13.18 26.15 -4.60
CA ASN A 525 14.62 26.33 -4.39
C ASN A 525 15.39 26.56 -5.73
N CYS A 526 14.98 27.60 -6.46
CA CYS A 526 15.58 28.03 -7.73
C CYS A 526 15.99 29.51 -7.67
N GLU A 527 17.09 29.80 -6.98
CA GLU A 527 17.51 31.16 -6.59
C GLU A 527 17.90 32.08 -7.75
N GLN A 528 18.48 31.56 -8.83
CA GLN A 528 18.92 32.39 -9.96
C GLN A 528 17.89 32.49 -11.09
N LEU A 529 16.74 31.82 -10.96
CA LEU A 529 15.75 31.73 -12.02
C LEU A 529 15.06 33.09 -12.21
N GLN A 530 15.27 33.72 -13.37
CA GLN A 530 14.58 34.96 -13.70
C GLN A 530 13.13 34.68 -14.11
N ALA A 531 12.16 35.26 -13.38
CA ALA A 531 10.75 35.17 -13.73
C ALA A 531 10.39 36.17 -14.85
N SER A 532 10.42 35.73 -16.11
CA SER A 532 9.77 36.45 -17.23
C SER A 532 8.75 35.62 -18.02
N ALA A 533 8.52 34.36 -17.63
CA ALA A 533 7.52 33.55 -18.33
C ALA A 533 6.12 34.10 -18.08
N LEU A 534 5.42 34.47 -19.15
CA LEU A 534 3.97 34.60 -19.13
C LEU A 534 3.41 33.28 -18.58
N ILE A 535 2.86 33.32 -17.36
CA ILE A 535 2.21 32.13 -16.81
C ILE A 535 0.97 31.84 -17.68
N PRO A 536 0.84 30.62 -18.24
CA PRO A 536 -0.26 30.31 -19.15
C PRO A 536 -1.61 30.47 -18.47
N SER A 537 -2.60 31.04 -19.16
CA SER A 537 -3.99 31.15 -18.68
C SER A 537 -4.63 29.78 -18.36
N THR A 538 -4.07 28.70 -18.90
CA THR A 538 -4.47 27.32 -18.65
C THR A 538 -4.07 26.78 -17.27
N LEU A 539 -3.20 27.49 -16.53
CA LEU A 539 -2.66 27.01 -15.26
C LEU A 539 -3.77 26.82 -14.21
N LYS A 540 -3.73 25.67 -13.52
CA LYS A 540 -4.67 25.28 -12.45
C LYS A 540 -4.00 25.08 -11.09
N VAL A 541 -2.73 24.68 -11.08
CA VAL A 541 -1.97 24.42 -9.86
C VAL A 541 -0.64 25.14 -9.93
N LEU A 542 -0.34 25.95 -8.90
CA LEU A 542 0.91 26.67 -8.77
C LEU A 542 1.54 26.33 -7.42
N HIS A 543 2.75 25.79 -7.46
CA HIS A 543 3.58 25.55 -6.28
C HIS A 543 4.85 26.37 -6.44
N ILE A 544 5.10 27.24 -5.46
CA ILE A 544 6.29 28.08 -5.38
C ILE A 544 6.99 27.79 -4.05
N GLY A 545 8.30 27.59 -4.08
CA GLY A 545 9.09 27.16 -2.93
C GLY A 545 10.48 27.80 -2.84
N GLY A 546 10.97 28.01 -1.61
CA GLY A 546 12.37 28.36 -1.33
C GLY A 546 12.71 29.84 -1.45
N GLN A 547 14.02 30.14 -1.39
CA GLN A 547 14.57 31.48 -1.54
C GLN A 547 14.47 31.93 -3.00
N LEU A 548 13.30 32.41 -3.41
CA LEU A 548 13.15 33.00 -4.74
C LEU A 548 13.96 34.31 -4.82
N PRO A 549 14.56 34.62 -5.98
CA PRO A 549 15.13 35.94 -6.20
C PRO A 549 14.03 37.01 -6.13
N GLU A 550 14.39 38.26 -5.84
CA GLU A 550 13.51 39.45 -5.79
C GLU A 550 12.58 39.62 -7.02
N VAL A 551 12.83 38.85 -8.09
CA VAL A 551 12.15 38.85 -9.38
C VAL A 551 10.74 38.24 -9.37
N PHE A 552 10.37 37.42 -8.37
CA PHE A 552 8.96 37.12 -8.06
C PHE A 552 8.37 38.28 -7.25
N SER A 553 8.36 39.47 -7.85
CA SER A 553 7.66 40.61 -7.27
C SER A 553 6.19 40.24 -7.07
N VAL A 554 5.62 40.72 -5.97
CA VAL A 554 4.20 40.55 -5.62
C VAL A 554 3.35 40.81 -6.86
N GLU A 555 3.61 41.91 -7.58
CA GLU A 555 2.93 42.34 -8.82
C GLU A 555 2.83 41.25 -9.90
N LYS A 556 3.87 40.43 -10.12
CA LYS A 556 3.83 39.35 -11.14
C LYS A 556 2.98 38.17 -10.67
N ILE A 557 3.03 37.84 -9.38
CA ILE A 557 2.14 36.81 -8.80
C ILE A 557 0.70 37.33 -8.76
N GLU A 558 0.47 38.60 -8.43
CA GLU A 558 -0.85 39.24 -8.49
C GLU A 558 -1.41 39.16 -9.91
N ASN A 559 -0.63 39.57 -10.92
CA ASN A 559 -1.02 39.48 -12.32
C ASN A 559 -1.33 38.04 -12.74
N THR A 560 -0.61 37.07 -12.20
CA THR A 560 -0.87 35.65 -12.46
C THR A 560 -2.18 35.22 -11.84
N LEU A 561 -2.41 35.52 -10.56
CA LEU A 561 -3.65 35.16 -9.87
C LEU A 561 -4.88 35.88 -10.45
N ALA A 562 -4.70 37.11 -10.95
CA ALA A 562 -5.75 37.89 -11.60
C ALA A 562 -6.12 37.34 -13.00
N ASN A 563 -5.14 36.84 -13.75
CA ASN A 563 -5.32 36.41 -15.14
C ASN A 563 -5.48 34.89 -15.34
N THR A 564 -5.43 34.10 -14.27
CA THR A 564 -5.53 32.64 -14.34
C THR A 564 -6.74 32.10 -13.58
N CYS A 565 -7.33 31.01 -14.08
CA CYS A 565 -8.36 30.26 -13.36
C CYS A 565 -7.70 29.24 -12.40
N LEU A 566 -6.83 29.73 -11.52
CA LEU A 566 -6.06 28.91 -10.58
C LEU A 566 -6.98 28.26 -9.54
N ILE A 567 -6.78 26.97 -9.28
CA ILE A 567 -7.56 26.15 -8.35
C ILE A 567 -6.78 25.89 -7.06
N GLU A 568 -5.47 25.63 -7.18
CA GLU A 568 -4.60 25.30 -6.05
C GLU A 568 -3.34 26.17 -6.05
N LEU A 569 -3.06 26.78 -4.90
CA LEU A 569 -1.86 27.55 -4.62
C LEU A 569 -1.12 26.95 -3.43
N ASN A 570 0.15 26.59 -3.63
CA ASN A 570 1.05 26.14 -2.58
C ASN A 570 2.28 27.03 -2.52
N ILE A 571 2.60 27.54 -1.33
CA ILE A 571 3.77 28.38 -1.08
C ILE A 571 4.53 27.77 0.10
N CYS A 572 5.81 27.45 -0.09
CA CYS A 572 6.66 26.92 0.97
C CYS A 572 8.03 27.62 1.05
N ASP A 573 8.56 27.85 2.24
CA ASP A 573 9.92 28.40 2.41
C ASP A 573 10.19 29.75 1.69
N CYS A 574 9.15 30.57 1.44
CA CYS A 574 9.23 31.88 0.79
C CYS A 574 8.96 33.02 1.79
N ALA A 575 9.92 33.32 2.67
CA ALA A 575 9.77 34.31 3.74
C ALA A 575 9.43 35.73 3.24
N HIS A 576 10.14 36.21 2.20
CA HIS A 576 9.99 37.56 1.66
C HIS A 576 8.77 37.75 0.73
N LEU A 577 8.03 36.68 0.44
CA LEU A 577 6.92 36.75 -0.50
C LEU A 577 5.68 37.36 0.16
N GLU A 578 5.20 38.50 -0.36
CA GLU A 578 3.90 39.04 0.08
C GLU A 578 2.76 38.37 -0.70
N LEU A 579 1.70 37.99 0.01
CA LEU A 579 0.51 37.44 -0.63
C LEU A 579 -0.26 38.53 -1.38
N PRO A 580 -0.79 38.26 -2.59
CA PRO A 580 -1.66 39.19 -3.29
C PRO A 580 -3.02 39.35 -2.58
N LEU A 581 -3.15 40.35 -1.71
CA LEU A 581 -4.38 40.61 -0.94
C LEU A 581 -5.27 41.71 -1.54
N ARG A 582 -5.02 42.12 -2.79
CA ARG A 582 -5.72 43.28 -3.42
C ARG A 582 -7.01 42.93 -4.15
N TYR A 583 -7.22 41.67 -4.55
CA TYR A 583 -8.35 41.25 -5.40
C TYR A 583 -9.06 40.00 -4.86
N PHE A 584 -10.30 39.80 -5.29
CA PHE A 584 -11.06 38.57 -5.02
C PHE A 584 -10.57 37.40 -5.87
N HIS A 585 -10.18 36.32 -5.22
CA HIS A 585 -9.67 35.10 -5.88
C HIS A 585 -10.79 34.05 -6.01
N ASN A 586 -11.66 34.26 -6.98
CA ASN A 586 -12.94 33.54 -7.14
C ASN A 586 -12.84 32.07 -7.61
N PHE A 587 -11.64 31.57 -7.90
CA PHE A 587 -11.42 30.21 -8.41
C PHE A 587 -10.61 29.32 -7.47
N LEU A 588 -9.89 29.90 -6.49
CA LEU A 588 -9.05 29.15 -5.58
C LEU A 588 -9.91 28.29 -4.64
N LEU A 589 -9.70 26.97 -4.71
CA LEU A 589 -10.33 25.99 -3.84
C LEU A 589 -9.37 25.51 -2.74
N LYS A 590 -8.06 25.59 -2.98
CA LYS A 590 -7.04 25.07 -2.07
C LYS A 590 -5.86 26.02 -1.94
N ILE A 591 -5.53 26.38 -0.69
CA ILE A 591 -4.36 27.19 -0.35
C ILE A 591 -3.56 26.45 0.72
N LYS A 592 -2.25 26.31 0.47
CA LYS A 592 -1.27 25.85 1.45
C LYS A 592 -0.14 26.86 1.55
N ILE A 593 0.15 27.31 2.76
CA ILE A 593 1.28 28.19 3.09
C ILE A 593 2.09 27.51 4.18
N GLU A 594 3.40 27.41 3.98
CA GLU A 594 4.33 26.75 4.90
C GLU A 594 5.63 27.54 5.02
N ARG A 595 6.06 27.94 6.23
CA ARG A 595 7.32 28.71 6.43
C ARG A 595 7.49 29.87 5.43
N SER A 596 6.39 30.60 5.16
CA SER A 596 6.33 31.59 4.08
C SER A 596 5.48 32.79 4.47
N CYS A 597 5.65 33.88 3.72
CA CYS A 597 4.89 35.11 3.84
C CYS A 597 5.04 35.76 5.22
N ASP A 598 6.27 36.08 5.60
CA ASP A 598 6.58 36.63 6.93
C ASP A 598 5.97 38.03 7.15
N SER A 599 5.63 38.76 6.09
CA SER A 599 4.88 40.02 6.20
C SER A 599 3.40 39.82 6.58
N LEU A 600 2.86 38.60 6.46
CA LEU A 600 1.45 38.30 6.68
C LEU A 600 1.12 38.22 8.18
N LYS A 601 0.55 39.30 8.71
CA LYS A 601 0.00 39.32 10.08
C LYS A 601 -1.40 38.76 10.19
N SER A 602 -2.22 38.95 9.16
CA SER A 602 -3.62 38.51 9.15
C SER A 602 -3.95 37.86 7.81
N PHE A 603 -4.57 36.67 7.83
CA PHE A 603 -5.03 36.00 6.61
C PHE A 603 -6.51 36.36 6.34
N PRO A 604 -6.83 37.11 5.27
CA PRO A 604 -8.21 37.52 4.97
C PRO A 604 -8.97 36.42 4.22
N LEU A 605 -9.89 35.74 4.91
CA LEU A 605 -10.68 34.66 4.31
C LEU A 605 -11.66 35.15 3.24
N ASP A 606 -12.17 36.38 3.34
CA ASP A 606 -13.18 36.92 2.42
C ASP A 606 -12.68 37.08 0.99
N LEU A 607 -11.36 37.26 0.82
CA LEU A 607 -10.74 37.33 -0.50
C LEU A 607 -10.81 35.99 -1.25
N PHE A 608 -11.18 34.90 -0.57
CA PHE A 608 -11.20 33.54 -1.12
C PHE A 608 -12.58 32.86 -0.90
N PRO A 609 -13.66 33.36 -1.53
CA PRO A 609 -15.04 32.93 -1.22
C PRO A 609 -15.33 31.45 -1.54
N LYS A 610 -14.59 30.84 -2.48
CA LYS A 610 -14.75 29.43 -2.86
C LYS A 610 -13.74 28.49 -2.18
N LEU A 611 -12.92 29.00 -1.26
CA LEU A 611 -11.88 28.21 -0.61
C LEU A 611 -12.49 27.04 0.17
N GLN A 612 -12.04 25.83 -0.12
CA GLN A 612 -12.47 24.58 0.52
C GLN A 612 -11.40 24.04 1.48
N TYR A 613 -10.13 24.24 1.16
CA TYR A 613 -9.01 23.74 1.95
C TYR A 613 -8.02 24.88 2.23
N LEU A 614 -7.78 25.15 3.50
CA LEU A 614 -6.75 26.08 3.96
C LEU A 614 -5.78 25.37 4.90
N ARG A 615 -4.49 25.44 4.59
CA ARG A 615 -3.41 25.00 5.48
C ARG A 615 -2.41 26.13 5.69
N LEU A 616 -2.24 26.56 6.93
CA LEU A 616 -1.22 27.52 7.36
C LEU A 616 -0.25 26.80 8.31
N SER A 617 1.02 26.76 7.93
CA SER A 617 2.08 26.02 8.63
C SER A 617 3.24 26.94 8.93
N GLU A 618 3.72 26.97 10.16
CA GLU A 618 5.01 27.61 10.46
C GLU A 618 5.09 29.08 9.95
N CYS A 619 3.95 29.78 9.89
CA CYS A 619 3.89 31.20 9.53
C CYS A 619 4.25 32.01 10.77
N VAL A 620 5.49 32.49 10.84
CA VAL A 620 6.10 33.02 12.08
C VAL A 620 5.44 34.31 12.60
N ASN A 621 4.90 35.13 11.70
CA ASN A 621 4.30 36.43 12.04
C ASN A 621 2.77 36.46 11.92
N LEU A 622 2.14 35.33 11.60
CA LEU A 622 0.69 35.26 11.50
C LEU A 622 0.06 35.35 12.90
N GLU A 623 -0.72 36.40 13.13
CA GLU A 623 -1.37 36.71 14.41
C GLU A 623 -2.83 36.27 14.42
N MET A 624 -3.54 36.37 13.29
CA MET A 624 -4.97 36.04 13.21
C MET A 624 -5.43 35.63 11.81
N VAL A 625 -6.66 35.12 11.73
CA VAL A 625 -7.45 35.04 10.49
C VAL A 625 -8.48 36.16 10.53
N SER A 626 -8.66 36.93 9.45
CA SER A 626 -9.66 38.01 9.34
C SER A 626 -10.82 37.60 8.44
N VAL A 627 -12.02 38.02 8.85
CA VAL A 627 -13.31 37.83 8.17
C VAL A 627 -14.12 39.12 8.36
N SER A 628 -14.78 39.58 7.31
CA SER A 628 -15.76 40.67 7.33
C SER A 628 -17.16 40.10 7.53
N GLU A 629 -18.05 40.90 8.13
CA GLU A 629 -19.35 40.45 8.58
C GLU A 629 -20.18 39.78 7.45
N ASP A 630 -20.94 38.73 7.82
CA ASP A 630 -21.96 38.04 7.02
C ASP A 630 -21.55 37.19 5.80
N HIS A 631 -20.26 36.92 5.57
CA HIS A 631 -19.83 36.08 4.43
C HIS A 631 -19.87 34.57 4.73
N HIS A 632 -20.54 33.81 3.85
CA HIS A 632 -20.53 32.35 3.88
C HIS A 632 -19.26 31.78 3.26
N HIS A 633 -18.49 31.03 4.05
CA HIS A 633 -17.26 30.40 3.59
C HIS A 633 -17.50 28.95 3.16
N SER A 634 -16.93 28.59 2.00
CA SER A 634 -17.03 27.23 1.44
C SER A 634 -16.05 26.23 2.05
N LEU A 635 -15.39 26.59 3.16
CA LEU A 635 -14.33 25.79 3.79
C LEU A 635 -14.86 24.43 4.22
N THR A 636 -14.14 23.38 3.85
CA THR A 636 -14.34 21.98 4.24
C THR A 636 -13.24 21.52 5.21
N SER A 637 -12.03 22.06 5.08
CA SER A 637 -10.88 21.73 5.93
C SER A 637 -10.06 22.97 6.28
N LEU A 638 -9.79 23.15 7.57
CA LEU A 638 -8.93 24.20 8.11
C LEU A 638 -7.83 23.57 8.98
N LEU A 639 -6.57 23.72 8.55
CA LEU A 639 -5.38 23.30 9.29
C LEU A 639 -4.52 24.52 9.61
N ILE A 640 -4.26 24.77 10.89
CA ILE A 640 -3.27 25.75 11.34
C ILE A 640 -2.30 25.03 12.26
N TRP A 641 -1.00 25.06 11.96
CA TRP A 641 -0.02 24.41 12.81
C TRP A 641 1.34 25.12 12.88
N ASN A 642 1.97 25.05 14.05
CA ASN A 642 3.27 25.64 14.34
C ASN A 642 3.36 27.16 14.07
N CYS A 643 2.28 27.93 14.23
CA CYS A 643 2.30 29.39 14.07
C CYS A 643 2.47 30.08 15.44
N PRO A 644 3.68 30.49 15.86
CA PRO A 644 3.95 30.86 17.25
C PRO A 644 3.28 32.16 17.70
N LYS A 645 3.07 33.12 16.79
CA LYS A 645 2.41 34.41 17.10
C LYS A 645 0.89 34.39 16.94
N PHE A 646 0.29 33.26 16.56
CA PHE A 646 -1.15 33.18 16.32
C PHE A 646 -1.91 33.33 17.64
N VAL A 647 -2.67 34.43 17.77
CA VAL A 647 -3.34 34.83 19.02
C VAL A 647 -4.80 34.43 19.05
N SER A 648 -5.53 34.65 17.95
CA SER A 648 -7.00 34.55 17.95
C SER A 648 -7.62 34.37 16.56
N PHE A 649 -8.84 33.82 16.56
CA PHE A 649 -9.78 33.88 15.43
C PHE A 649 -10.64 35.16 15.52
N PRO A 650 -11.43 35.52 14.49
CA PRO A 650 -12.34 36.67 14.54
C PRO A 650 -13.26 36.64 15.77
N GLU A 651 -13.51 37.81 16.38
CA GLU A 651 -14.47 37.95 17.48
C GLU A 651 -15.86 37.49 17.03
N GLY A 652 -16.53 36.67 17.84
CA GLY A 652 -17.82 36.06 17.47
C GLY A 652 -17.74 34.86 16.49
N GLY A 653 -16.56 34.51 15.99
CA GLY A 653 -16.33 33.41 15.05
C GLY A 653 -16.57 33.76 13.58
N PHE A 654 -16.64 32.75 12.70
CA PHE A 654 -16.92 32.93 11.26
C PHE A 654 -17.82 31.83 10.72
N LEU A 655 -18.66 32.15 9.73
CA LEU A 655 -19.63 31.21 9.14
C LEU A 655 -18.96 30.27 8.13
N ALA A 656 -18.74 29.01 8.52
CA ALA A 656 -18.25 27.95 7.63
C ALA A 656 -19.12 26.68 7.73
N PRO A 657 -20.33 26.69 7.13
CA PRO A 657 -21.32 25.62 7.30
C PRO A 657 -20.88 24.26 6.74
N LYS A 658 -19.90 24.23 5.83
CA LYS A 658 -19.37 23.02 5.19
C LYS A 658 -18.12 22.46 5.87
N LEU A 659 -17.64 23.08 6.96
CA LEU A 659 -16.39 22.69 7.60
C LEU A 659 -16.53 21.30 8.22
N GLU A 660 -15.77 20.31 7.73
CA GLU A 660 -15.77 18.94 8.24
C GLU A 660 -14.54 18.64 9.11
N TYR A 661 -13.39 19.25 8.78
CA TYR A 661 -12.10 19.01 9.44
C TYR A 661 -11.52 20.31 9.99
N PHE A 662 -11.27 20.35 11.30
CA PHE A 662 -10.65 21.51 11.94
C PHE A 662 -9.49 21.08 12.85
N HIS A 663 -8.27 21.42 12.44
CA HIS A 663 -7.04 21.02 13.11
C HIS A 663 -6.24 22.24 13.53
N ILE A 664 -5.88 22.30 14.80
CA ILE A 664 -5.03 23.31 15.42
C ILE A 664 -3.92 22.58 16.15
N ILE A 665 -2.66 22.79 15.77
CA ILE A 665 -1.54 22.05 16.34
C ILE A 665 -0.39 23.01 16.66
N ASN A 666 0.14 22.96 17.88
CA ASN A 666 1.30 23.74 18.30
C ASN A 666 1.12 25.26 18.12
N LEU A 667 0.00 25.80 18.63
CA LEU A 667 -0.27 27.23 18.67
C LEU A 667 -0.13 27.74 20.11
N GLU A 668 1.08 28.08 20.50
CA GLU A 668 1.41 28.39 21.89
C GLU A 668 0.79 29.70 22.41
N SER A 669 0.60 30.69 21.53
CA SER A 669 0.03 32.00 21.86
C SER A 669 -1.50 32.08 21.72
N LEU A 670 -2.15 31.00 21.25
CA LEU A 670 -3.60 31.00 21.00
C LEU A 670 -4.37 31.10 22.31
N LYS A 671 -5.19 32.15 22.46
CA LYS A 671 -5.95 32.42 23.69
C LYS A 671 -7.35 31.82 23.68
N SER A 672 -8.04 31.85 22.55
CA SER A 672 -9.43 31.41 22.42
C SER A 672 -9.70 30.74 21.07
N LEU A 673 -10.65 29.81 21.07
CA LEU A 673 -11.21 29.19 19.86
C LEU A 673 -12.37 30.06 19.33
N PRO A 674 -12.82 29.86 18.08
CA PRO A 674 -13.99 30.58 17.57
C PRO A 674 -15.21 30.41 18.47
N GLU A 675 -15.92 31.50 18.78
CA GLU A 675 -17.16 31.42 19.54
C GLU A 675 -18.27 30.73 18.75
N ARG A 676 -19.28 30.20 19.44
CA ARG A 676 -20.50 29.65 18.82
C ARG A 676 -20.25 28.56 17.76
N MET A 677 -19.19 27.75 17.90
CA MET A 677 -18.85 26.67 16.95
C MET A 677 -20.03 25.75 16.63
N HIS A 678 -20.89 25.47 17.62
CA HIS A 678 -22.11 24.66 17.47
C HIS A 678 -23.10 25.20 16.42
N ILE A 679 -23.16 26.51 16.20
CA ILE A 679 -23.99 27.16 15.16
C ILE A 679 -23.18 27.38 13.88
N LEU A 680 -21.92 27.81 14.01
CA LEU A 680 -21.11 28.24 12.87
C LEU A 680 -20.56 27.08 12.04
N PHE A 681 -20.34 25.90 12.65
CA PHE A 681 -19.73 24.72 12.03
C PHE A 681 -20.62 23.45 12.16
N PRO A 682 -21.87 23.46 11.68
CA PRO A 682 -22.82 22.35 11.84
C PRO A 682 -22.36 21.03 11.19
N SER A 683 -21.48 21.09 10.19
CA SER A 683 -20.97 19.91 9.48
C SER A 683 -19.68 19.32 10.09
N LEU A 684 -19.18 19.87 11.21
CA LEU A 684 -17.88 19.48 11.75
C LEU A 684 -17.89 18.04 12.25
N ARG A 685 -17.01 17.21 11.69
CA ARG A 685 -16.87 15.77 12.00
C ARG A 685 -15.59 15.46 12.76
N PHE A 686 -14.53 16.22 12.52
CA PHE A 686 -13.21 15.95 13.07
C PHE A 686 -12.62 17.23 13.67
N LEU A 687 -12.37 17.19 14.97
CA LEU A 687 -11.73 18.26 15.72
C LEU A 687 -10.43 17.75 16.35
N LYS A 688 -9.31 18.40 16.03
CA LYS A 688 -8.00 18.06 16.57
C LYS A 688 -7.28 19.29 17.09
N ILE A 689 -6.99 19.31 18.38
CA ILE A 689 -6.30 20.41 19.07
C ILE A 689 -5.10 19.82 19.82
N ILE A 690 -3.88 20.15 19.40
CA ILE A 690 -2.67 19.59 20.03
C ILE A 690 -1.73 20.73 20.41
N ASN A 691 -1.11 20.66 21.59
CA ASN A 691 -0.11 21.60 22.06
C ASN A 691 -0.56 23.07 21.96
N CYS A 692 -1.69 23.39 22.59
CA CYS A 692 -2.26 24.75 22.64
C CYS A 692 -2.52 25.12 24.12
N PRO A 693 -1.48 25.47 24.89
CA PRO A 693 -1.55 25.55 26.35
C PRO A 693 -2.30 26.78 26.89
N GLN A 694 -2.42 27.85 26.12
CA GLN A 694 -3.05 29.11 26.56
C GLN A 694 -4.56 29.17 26.28
N VAL A 695 -5.10 28.22 25.52
CA VAL A 695 -6.51 28.20 25.09
C VAL A 695 -7.44 28.04 26.29
N GLU A 696 -8.29 29.04 26.49
CA GLU A 696 -9.34 29.01 27.52
C GLU A 696 -10.46 28.00 27.17
N PRO A 697 -11.23 27.54 28.18
CA PRO A 697 -12.40 26.69 27.98
C PRO A 697 -13.34 27.18 26.87
N PHE A 698 -14.08 26.24 26.25
CA PHE A 698 -14.99 26.58 25.15
C PHE A 698 -15.98 27.69 25.56
N PRO A 699 -16.15 28.74 24.71
CA PRO A 699 -17.14 29.79 24.94
C PRO A 699 -18.58 29.26 24.86
N GLU A 700 -19.55 30.06 25.30
CA GLU A 700 -20.95 29.65 25.48
C GLU A 700 -21.55 28.90 24.27
N GLY A 701 -22.21 27.77 24.55
CA GLY A 701 -22.99 26.97 23.59
C GLY A 701 -22.35 25.66 23.10
N GLY A 702 -21.10 25.35 23.47
CA GLY A 702 -20.51 24.02 23.32
C GLY A 702 -20.04 23.64 21.90
N LEU A 703 -19.73 22.34 21.72
CA LEU A 703 -19.18 21.77 20.47
C LEU A 703 -20.30 21.43 19.45
N PRO A 704 -19.98 21.27 18.15
CA PRO A 704 -20.94 20.83 17.13
C PRO A 704 -21.48 19.41 17.34
N SER A 705 -22.77 19.19 17.03
CA SER A 705 -23.49 17.92 17.26
C SER A 705 -23.06 16.75 16.36
N ASN A 706 -22.49 17.02 15.19
CA ASN A 706 -22.10 16.02 14.18
C ASN A 706 -20.66 15.49 14.32
N LEU A 707 -19.98 15.84 15.41
CA LEU A 707 -18.61 15.39 15.68
C LEU A 707 -18.53 13.86 15.80
N ARG A 708 -17.58 13.27 15.06
CA ARG A 708 -17.23 11.84 15.11
C ARG A 708 -15.92 11.59 15.83
N THR A 709 -14.97 12.51 15.70
CA THR A 709 -13.65 12.37 16.27
C THR A 709 -13.22 13.64 16.98
N ILE A 710 -12.78 13.48 18.23
CA ILE A 710 -12.16 14.54 19.03
C ILE A 710 -10.79 14.04 19.49
N ILE A 711 -9.74 14.78 19.16
CA ILE A 711 -8.36 14.51 19.61
C ILE A 711 -7.81 15.77 20.28
N MET A 712 -7.50 15.70 21.57
CA MET A 712 -6.97 16.82 22.32
C MET A 712 -5.78 16.44 23.19
N TRP A 713 -4.58 16.92 22.89
CA TRP A 713 -3.36 16.64 23.66
C TRP A 713 -2.61 17.94 23.99
N GLN A 714 -1.92 18.00 25.12
CA GLN A 714 -1.07 19.12 25.52
C GLN A 714 -1.82 20.47 25.57
N CYS A 715 -3.06 20.45 26.08
CA CYS A 715 -3.94 21.63 26.21
C CYS A 715 -4.52 21.75 27.63
N PRO A 716 -3.69 21.96 28.68
CA PRO A 716 -4.10 21.82 30.09
C PRO A 716 -5.27 22.72 30.53
N LYS A 717 -5.31 23.99 30.07
CA LYS A 717 -6.41 24.91 30.40
C LYS A 717 -7.74 24.45 29.81
N LEU A 718 -7.72 23.99 28.56
CA LEU A 718 -8.90 23.49 27.87
C LEU A 718 -9.38 22.19 28.51
N THR A 719 -8.48 21.23 28.79
CA THR A 719 -8.83 19.94 29.38
C THR A 719 -9.30 20.03 30.84
N ALA A 720 -8.95 21.10 31.58
CA ALA A 720 -9.49 21.36 32.91
C ALA A 720 -11.04 21.50 32.92
N SER A 721 -11.61 21.99 31.82
CA SER A 721 -13.07 22.18 31.67
C SER A 721 -13.81 20.94 31.14
N LEU A 722 -13.17 19.76 31.06
CA LEU A 722 -13.73 18.57 30.42
C LEU A 722 -15.15 18.18 30.88
N LYS A 723 -15.46 18.41 32.17
CA LYS A 723 -16.79 18.10 32.74
C LYS A 723 -17.91 18.98 32.17
N GLU A 724 -17.58 20.18 31.71
CA GLU A 724 -18.52 21.18 31.22
C GLU A 724 -18.90 20.97 29.74
N TRP A 725 -18.15 20.13 29.01
CA TRP A 725 -18.36 19.92 27.57
C TRP A 725 -19.66 19.16 27.27
N GLY A 726 -20.20 18.43 28.25
CA GLY A 726 -21.41 17.63 28.10
C GLY A 726 -21.30 16.61 26.96
N LEU A 727 -20.19 15.86 26.93
CA LEU A 727 -19.84 14.95 25.83
C LEU A 727 -20.89 13.86 25.56
N HIS A 728 -21.66 13.47 26.57
CA HIS A 728 -22.79 12.54 26.46
C HIS A 728 -23.87 12.97 25.46
N ARG A 729 -23.95 14.27 25.11
CA ARG A 729 -24.93 14.80 24.15
C ARG A 729 -24.55 14.54 22.68
N TYR A 730 -23.30 14.15 22.39
CA TYR A 730 -22.82 13.93 21.02
C TYR A 730 -23.00 12.47 20.59
N ALA A 731 -24.22 12.12 20.15
CA ALA A 731 -24.55 10.75 19.72
C ALA A 731 -23.71 10.24 18.54
N SER A 732 -23.12 11.14 17.74
CA SER A 732 -22.29 10.81 16.58
C SER A 732 -20.83 10.50 16.92
N LEU A 733 -20.39 10.72 18.17
CA LEU A 733 -18.99 10.60 18.56
C LEU A 733 -18.54 9.13 18.63
N GLN A 734 -17.51 8.79 17.85
CA GLN A 734 -16.95 7.44 17.73
C GLN A 734 -15.54 7.34 18.33
N VAL A 735 -14.72 8.37 18.15
CA VAL A 735 -13.33 8.39 18.60
C VAL A 735 -13.10 9.56 19.55
N PHE A 736 -12.63 9.25 20.75
CA PHE A 736 -12.27 10.25 21.76
C PHE A 736 -10.86 9.98 22.25
N SER A 737 -9.96 10.95 22.03
CA SER A 737 -8.60 10.91 22.51
C SER A 737 -8.30 12.18 23.28
N ILE A 738 -7.87 12.03 24.53
CA ILE A 738 -7.53 13.14 25.41
C ILE A 738 -6.17 12.91 26.06
N GLY A 739 -5.46 14.00 26.30
CA GLY A 739 -4.22 14.00 27.04
C GLY A 739 -4.07 15.17 27.98
N ASP A 740 -3.15 15.05 28.93
CA ASP A 740 -2.88 16.08 29.95
C ASP A 740 -4.12 16.46 30.78
N ALA A 741 -5.07 15.54 30.90
CA ALA A 741 -6.20 15.70 31.82
C ALA A 741 -5.66 15.68 33.26
N ASP A 742 -5.83 16.80 33.96
CA ASP A 742 -5.41 16.97 35.35
C ASP A 742 -6.51 16.51 36.33
N VAL A 743 -6.77 15.20 36.32
CA VAL A 743 -7.83 14.59 37.13
C VAL A 743 -7.33 13.31 37.80
N ASP A 744 -7.76 13.08 39.04
CA ASP A 744 -7.40 11.88 39.80
C ASP A 744 -8.10 10.61 39.25
N SER A 745 -9.29 10.79 38.67
CA SER A 745 -10.14 9.73 38.10
C SER A 745 -10.86 10.18 36.83
N LEU A 746 -10.99 9.26 35.85
CA LEU A 746 -11.65 9.49 34.56
C LEU A 746 -11.95 8.15 33.86
N PRO A 747 -12.96 8.01 33.00
CA PRO A 747 -14.10 8.92 32.80
C PRO A 747 -15.15 8.79 33.91
N ASN A 748 -15.85 9.88 34.24
CA ASN A 748 -16.96 9.85 35.20
C ASN A 748 -18.23 9.28 34.58
N GLU A 749 -19.15 8.78 35.40
CA GLU A 749 -20.48 8.35 34.97
C GLU A 749 -21.20 9.47 34.17
N GLY A 750 -21.72 9.14 32.99
CA GLY A 750 -22.41 10.10 32.13
C GLY A 750 -21.52 11.15 31.43
N LEU A 751 -20.19 10.97 31.46
CA LEU A 751 -19.28 11.86 30.72
C LEU A 751 -19.27 11.53 29.22
N LEU A 752 -19.14 10.25 28.85
CA LEU A 752 -18.93 9.80 27.47
C LEU A 752 -20.22 9.26 26.83
N PRO A 753 -20.39 9.37 25.50
CA PRO A 753 -21.54 8.79 24.80
C PRO A 753 -21.36 7.28 24.54
N PRO A 754 -22.45 6.49 24.48
CA PRO A 754 -22.39 5.03 24.38
C PRO A 754 -21.90 4.48 23.03
N ASN A 755 -21.91 5.30 21.97
CA ASN A 755 -21.52 4.92 20.60
C ASN A 755 -20.00 4.99 20.35
N LEU A 756 -19.20 5.23 21.39
CA LEU A 756 -17.76 5.36 21.28
C LEU A 756 -17.09 4.01 20.96
N THR A 757 -16.32 3.94 19.88
CA THR A 757 -15.59 2.74 19.45
C THR A 757 -14.13 2.74 19.90
N SER A 758 -13.52 3.93 20.03
CA SER A 758 -12.14 4.08 20.43
C SER A 758 -11.95 5.17 21.48
N LEU A 759 -11.28 4.80 22.57
CA LEU A 759 -10.93 5.69 23.69
C LEU A 759 -9.41 5.67 23.94
N ASP A 760 -8.78 6.84 23.98
CA ASP A 760 -7.33 6.98 24.14
C ASP A 760 -7.00 8.06 25.18
N PHE A 761 -6.23 7.66 26.21
CA PHE A 761 -5.69 8.55 27.23
C PHE A 761 -4.17 8.64 27.09
N ARG A 762 -3.65 9.86 26.95
CA ARG A 762 -2.22 10.12 26.73
C ARG A 762 -1.65 11.12 27.73
N ALA A 763 -0.51 10.85 28.35
CA ALA A 763 0.17 11.81 29.22
C ALA A 763 -0.68 12.35 30.41
N CYS A 764 -1.70 11.61 30.86
CA CYS A 764 -2.51 11.99 32.02
C CYS A 764 -1.71 11.78 33.32
N SER A 765 -0.98 12.81 33.74
CA SER A 765 0.04 12.72 34.78
C SER A 765 -0.52 12.46 36.19
N ASN A 766 -1.73 12.95 36.48
CA ASN A 766 -2.38 12.79 37.79
C ASN A 766 -3.43 11.68 37.85
N LEU A 767 -3.73 11.02 36.72
CA LEU A 767 -4.72 9.94 36.67
C LEU A 767 -4.26 8.74 37.51
N THR A 768 -4.96 8.49 38.62
CA THR A 768 -4.67 7.39 39.56
C THR A 768 -5.54 6.16 39.31
N LEU A 769 -6.78 6.38 38.85
CA LEU A 769 -7.82 5.36 38.70
C LEU A 769 -8.68 5.60 37.46
N LEU A 770 -9.04 4.52 36.74
CA LEU A 770 -10.13 4.55 35.77
C LEU A 770 -11.45 4.13 36.45
N GLU A 771 -12.51 4.93 36.32
CA GLU A 771 -13.80 4.58 36.96
C GLU A 771 -14.58 3.55 36.15
N HIS A 772 -15.04 2.49 36.82
CA HIS A 772 -15.89 1.47 36.18
C HIS A 772 -17.20 2.07 35.64
N LYS A 773 -17.87 2.92 36.44
CA LYS A 773 -19.19 3.48 36.10
C LYS A 773 -19.17 4.35 34.84
N GLY A 774 -18.05 5.03 34.56
CA GLY A 774 -17.88 5.79 33.34
C GLY A 774 -17.49 4.98 32.10
N LEU A 775 -17.10 3.71 32.26
CA LEU A 775 -16.74 2.83 31.15
C LEU A 775 -17.82 1.79 30.86
N CYS A 776 -18.52 1.28 31.89
CA CYS A 776 -19.39 0.11 31.79
C CYS A 776 -20.59 0.28 30.86
N HIS A 777 -21.01 1.51 30.58
CA HIS A 777 -22.11 1.83 29.67
C HIS A 777 -21.67 1.95 28.19
N LEU A 778 -20.37 1.87 27.89
CA LEU A 778 -19.82 1.99 26.54
C LEU A 778 -19.88 0.64 25.80
N SER A 779 -21.08 0.25 25.36
CA SER A 779 -21.32 -1.06 24.71
C SER A 779 -20.70 -1.21 23.32
N ALA A 780 -20.28 -0.09 22.69
CA ALA A 780 -19.64 -0.09 21.38
C ALA A 780 -18.10 0.01 21.45
N LEU A 781 -17.51 0.07 22.66
CA LEU A 781 -16.08 0.33 22.82
C LEU A 781 -15.25 -0.89 22.46
N GLU A 782 -14.48 -0.80 21.38
CA GLU A 782 -13.63 -1.88 20.85
C GLU A 782 -12.16 -1.69 21.24
N SER A 783 -11.70 -0.44 21.33
CA SER A 783 -10.30 -0.09 21.57
C SER A 783 -10.13 0.88 22.74
N LEU A 784 -9.26 0.51 23.69
CA LEU A 784 -8.83 1.34 24.81
C LEU A 784 -7.30 1.45 24.81
N SER A 785 -6.78 2.68 24.77
CA SER A 785 -5.34 2.96 24.82
C SER A 785 -4.97 3.84 26.01
N LEU A 786 -3.93 3.44 26.73
CA LEU A 786 -3.38 4.12 27.90
C LEU A 786 -1.89 4.34 27.67
N ARG A 787 -1.50 5.60 27.45
CA ARG A 787 -0.12 5.98 27.11
C ARG A 787 0.42 7.01 28.09
N ASP A 788 1.62 6.77 28.60
CA ASP A 788 2.36 7.70 29.45
C ASP A 788 1.56 8.22 30.67
N CYS A 789 0.81 7.34 31.34
CA CYS A 789 0.05 7.66 32.57
C CYS A 789 0.81 7.12 33.81
N PRO A 790 1.71 7.93 34.42
CA PRO A 790 2.68 7.44 35.41
C PRO A 790 2.06 7.04 36.75
N LYS A 791 1.00 7.73 37.19
CA LYS A 791 0.35 7.53 38.49
C LYS A 791 -0.78 6.48 38.47
N LEU A 792 -1.14 5.96 37.29
CA LEU A 792 -2.23 4.98 37.16
C LEU A 792 -1.85 3.67 37.84
N GLN A 793 -2.53 3.36 38.96
CA GLN A 793 -2.18 2.21 39.81
C GLN A 793 -2.94 0.94 39.44
N ASP A 794 -4.15 1.10 38.92
CA ASP A 794 -5.12 0.01 38.71
C ASP A 794 -6.07 0.28 37.55
N LEU A 795 -6.54 -0.81 36.95
CA LEU A 795 -7.77 -0.85 36.14
C LEU A 795 -8.98 -1.11 37.07
N PRO A 796 -10.22 -0.79 36.64
CA PRO A 796 -11.40 -0.94 37.48
C PRO A 796 -11.55 -2.36 38.05
N LYS A 797 -11.97 -2.48 39.32
CA LYS A 797 -12.01 -3.79 40.00
C LYS A 797 -13.15 -4.67 39.46
N GLU A 798 -14.21 -4.02 39.03
CA GLU A 798 -15.49 -4.56 38.58
C GLU A 798 -15.45 -5.10 37.15
N GLY A 799 -14.47 -4.69 36.33
CA GLY A 799 -14.28 -5.17 34.96
C GLY A 799 -14.02 -4.05 33.94
N LEU A 800 -13.75 -4.41 32.69
CA LEU A 800 -13.78 -3.50 31.53
C LEU A 800 -15.00 -3.84 30.66
N PRO A 801 -15.44 -2.96 29.74
CA PRO A 801 -16.60 -3.23 28.88
C PRO A 801 -16.42 -4.55 28.10
N SER A 802 -17.49 -5.34 27.98
CA SER A 802 -17.45 -6.65 27.32
C SER A 802 -17.21 -6.58 25.81
N SER A 803 -17.48 -5.42 25.19
CA SER A 803 -17.20 -5.13 23.78
C SER A 803 -15.70 -4.92 23.49
N LEU A 804 -14.88 -4.73 24.53
CA LEU A 804 -13.47 -4.35 24.38
C LEU A 804 -12.64 -5.52 23.81
N SER A 805 -12.15 -5.34 22.58
CA SER A 805 -11.27 -6.29 21.90
C SER A 805 -9.80 -5.97 22.10
N THR A 806 -9.45 -4.69 22.26
CA THR A 806 -8.06 -4.22 22.26
C THR A 806 -7.76 -3.33 23.46
N LEU A 807 -6.71 -3.67 24.21
CA LEU A 807 -6.17 -2.85 25.31
C LEU A 807 -4.66 -2.59 25.09
N GLN A 808 -4.29 -1.33 24.89
CA GLN A 808 -2.90 -0.91 24.75
C GLN A 808 -2.42 -0.16 25.99
N ILE A 809 -1.26 -0.55 26.51
CA ILE A 809 -0.64 0.08 27.68
C ILE A 809 0.84 0.35 27.40
N ALA A 810 1.20 1.63 27.30
CA ALA A 810 2.58 2.07 27.14
C ALA A 810 2.91 3.17 28.15
N GLY A 811 4.16 3.24 28.64
CA GLY A 811 4.57 4.32 29.54
C GLY A 811 3.86 4.38 30.90
N CYS A 812 3.20 3.31 31.36
CA CYS A 812 2.46 3.24 32.63
C CYS A 812 3.19 2.36 33.68
N PRO A 813 4.22 2.86 34.39
CA PRO A 813 5.12 2.07 35.23
C PRO A 813 4.46 1.44 36.46
N LEU A 814 3.53 2.12 37.15
CA LEU A 814 2.87 1.57 38.35
C LEU A 814 1.95 0.40 37.99
N LEU A 815 1.15 0.59 36.94
CA LEU A 815 0.31 -0.46 36.37
C LEU A 815 1.18 -1.65 35.90
N LYS A 816 2.29 -1.40 35.19
CA LYS A 816 3.25 -2.43 34.76
C LYS A 816 3.90 -3.18 35.94
N LYS A 817 4.37 -2.48 36.99
CA LYS A 817 4.94 -3.08 38.20
C LYS A 817 3.93 -3.97 38.91
N ARG A 818 2.67 -3.55 38.96
CA ARG A 818 1.59 -4.34 39.56
C ARG A 818 1.27 -5.60 38.72
N PHE A 819 1.26 -5.47 37.40
CA PHE A 819 1.13 -6.63 36.50
C PHE A 819 2.29 -7.62 36.67
N GLN A 820 3.53 -7.14 36.85
CA GLN A 820 4.69 -7.99 37.10
C GLN A 820 4.68 -8.67 38.49
N LYS A 821 4.12 -8.01 39.52
CA LYS A 821 4.00 -8.58 40.89
C LYS A 821 2.89 -9.64 41.03
N LYS A 822 1.82 -9.57 40.22
CA LYS A 822 0.68 -10.50 40.27
C LYS A 822 0.76 -11.62 39.22
N LYS A 823 1.82 -12.43 39.22
CA LYS A 823 1.94 -13.68 38.40
C LYS A 823 0.94 -14.81 38.81
N GLY A 824 -0.22 -14.49 39.40
CA GLY A 824 -1.15 -15.46 39.98
C GLY A 824 -2.62 -15.24 39.57
N LYS A 825 -3.38 -16.35 39.59
CA LYS A 825 -4.81 -16.64 39.28
C LYS A 825 -5.86 -15.50 39.27
N ASP A 826 -5.61 -14.38 39.94
CA ASP A 826 -6.51 -13.22 39.95
C ASP A 826 -6.57 -12.47 38.61
N TRP A 827 -5.45 -12.38 37.88
CA TRP A 827 -5.43 -11.71 36.57
C TRP A 827 -6.18 -12.53 35.51
N GLU A 828 -6.06 -13.86 35.57
CA GLU A 828 -6.73 -14.79 34.66
C GLU A 828 -8.24 -14.72 34.79
N LYS A 829 -8.75 -14.46 36.00
CA LYS A 829 -10.18 -14.22 36.28
C LYS A 829 -10.65 -12.83 35.83
N LYS A 830 -9.82 -11.79 35.98
CA LYS A 830 -10.15 -10.43 35.53
C LYS A 830 -10.17 -10.26 34.00
N LEU A 831 -9.40 -11.08 33.28
CA LEU A 831 -9.46 -11.17 31.81
C LEU A 831 -10.33 -12.32 31.31
N ALA A 832 -10.80 -13.22 32.18
CA ALA A 832 -11.70 -14.30 31.79
C ALA A 832 -13.07 -13.79 31.30
N GLN A 833 -13.40 -12.51 31.51
CA GLN A 833 -14.60 -11.90 30.94
C GLN A 833 -14.45 -11.54 29.45
N SER A 834 -13.24 -11.57 28.88
CA SER A 834 -13.01 -11.50 27.43
C SER A 834 -11.75 -12.28 27.06
N ALA A 835 -11.92 -13.46 26.43
CA ALA A 835 -10.82 -14.31 25.98
C ALA A 835 -9.83 -13.59 25.02
N VAL A 836 -10.27 -12.49 24.41
CA VAL A 836 -9.54 -11.68 23.42
C VAL A 836 -8.40 -10.86 24.05
N LEU A 837 -8.56 -10.36 25.28
CA LEU A 837 -7.58 -9.47 25.91
C LEU A 837 -6.32 -10.19 26.43
N LYS A 838 -6.35 -11.52 26.58
CA LYS A 838 -5.17 -12.32 27.00
C LYS A 838 -4.08 -12.40 25.92
N GLU A 839 -4.43 -12.24 24.64
CA GLU A 839 -3.48 -12.33 23.52
C GLU A 839 -3.03 -10.95 22.98
N THR A 840 -3.79 -9.87 23.25
CA THR A 840 -3.59 -8.54 22.62
C THR A 840 -2.91 -7.48 23.51
N CYS A 841 -2.70 -7.75 24.80
CA CYS A 841 -1.97 -6.85 25.70
C CYS A 841 -0.47 -6.75 25.34
N LYS A 842 -0.04 -5.66 24.68
CA LYS A 842 1.39 -5.35 24.45
C LYS A 842 1.88 -4.26 25.40
N PHE A 843 2.95 -4.54 26.15
CA PHE A 843 3.70 -3.52 26.91
C PHE A 843 4.77 -2.91 26.01
N GLY A 844 4.54 -1.69 25.50
CA GLY A 844 5.55 -0.93 24.77
C GLY A 844 6.65 -0.37 25.68
N ALA A 845 7.84 -0.12 25.13
CA ALA A 845 8.88 0.68 25.79
C ALA A 845 8.46 2.16 25.87
N ALA A 846 8.86 2.87 26.93
CA ALA A 846 8.56 4.28 27.10
C ALA A 846 9.25 5.10 26.00
N THR A 847 8.47 5.86 25.22
CA THR A 847 9.03 6.91 24.36
C THR A 847 9.26 8.13 25.23
N THR A 848 10.52 8.42 25.59
CA THR A 848 10.88 9.66 26.27
C THR A 848 10.47 10.87 25.41
N PRO A 849 9.77 11.88 25.95
CA PRO A 849 9.71 13.19 25.31
C PRO A 849 11.07 13.85 25.54
N LYS A 850 12.04 13.58 24.65
CA LYS A 850 13.22 14.43 24.56
C LYS A 850 12.81 15.66 23.75
N SER A 851 12.87 16.81 24.41
CA SER A 851 12.99 18.12 23.79
C SER A 851 14.22 18.14 22.88
N LYS A 852 14.08 17.67 21.65
CA LYS A 852 14.94 18.02 20.53
C LYS A 852 14.05 18.11 19.30
N ALA A 853 14.01 19.32 18.75
CA ALA A 853 13.56 19.58 17.40
C ALA A 853 14.37 18.68 16.45
N GLU A 854 13.75 17.60 15.97
CA GLU A 854 14.24 16.87 14.81
C GLU A 854 13.06 16.75 13.84
N GLN A 855 13.29 17.37 12.69
CA GLN A 855 12.46 17.36 11.50
C GLN A 855 11.90 15.96 11.25
N THR A 856 10.58 15.82 11.33
CA THR A 856 9.88 14.75 10.63
C THR A 856 9.11 15.40 9.49
N THR A 857 9.84 15.63 8.40
CA THR A 857 9.31 15.83 7.05
C THR A 857 8.42 14.64 6.70
N LEU A 858 7.12 14.90 6.50
CA LEU A 858 6.24 14.13 5.62
C LEU A 858 5.02 14.96 5.22
#